data_AF-A0A8C8JCV5-F1
#
_entry.id   AF-A0A8C8JCV5-F1
#
_cell.length_a   1.000
_cell.length_b   1.000
_cell.length_c   1.000
_cell.angle_alpha   90.00
_cell.angle_beta   90.00
_cell.angle_gamma   90.00
#
_symmetry.space_group_name_H-M   'P 1'
#
loop_
_entity.id
_entity.type
_entity.pdbx_description
1 polymer ?
#
loop_
_entity_poly.entity_id
_entity_poly.type
_entity_poly.pdbx_seq_one_letter_code
_entity_poly.pdbx_strand_id
1 'polypeptide(L)'
;VCKLPTLTVPVLCSSNSNYRCFQYQNHSRFSSPSQNYSTLLLEEDNGVLYVGARGALYALDTTNISTPGNLTIDWEASAEQKKQCLNKGKDNQTDCYNHIRFLQRYNETHLYVCGTHAFRPLCAYIDVERFSFSSGFEEGRDRCPYDPAKGYTGLLVDGEMFSASQYEFRSSPDVRRNFPFPTLRTEEAPTRWLLEADFVGSALLKESVNSSVGDDDKIYFFFTERSQEQMAYPSQTRVARVARICKGDWGGQRTLQRKWTSFLKARLVCSVPDYELHLNVLRSVFVLEARDIHSTVFYGIFGLEWKNIKASAVCQYSFTDIQRAFEGPYMEVQDSKWREYTGKVPVPRPGSCMTDVHRSQGINSSRDLPDDVLAFARQHPLMSTQIHPIGEHPLLFKRSVNYVKMVVHRVAALDRHVYTVLLLGTDEGWLHRAVEIGGQMHIIEELQLFVNPQPIDNMVISQAQESVYVGSNSAVLQVPLSSCQRYTSCFDCVFARDPFCGWDGALCVKISSRTNRSNLTQDIQGGKRGCDNSTGVVHRRRTVMSGDDVLLHCDLRSNLATPRWTLDGHQLQGYGLDSGHRVGTDGLLLICARPDQSGDYRCYAVENDVPSLPPSSPTEQPLPSLLYSQQGLPESGAAAERKRSSHLELKTISSHCNGRQESEHGRRSLSVSNMDDMGDGFLQIVPAEGSPGKSPPPPAPPLPMPPPLPSSEYVSSEYTNGMSATLPSVLRKMNGNSYVLLRQTTDPEGSTSPLYHSFTEELNRILEKRKHTQLDPQETDDSSV
;
A
#
# COMPACT_ATOMS: atom_id res chain seq x y z
N VAL A 1 -42.26 -2.11 0.09
CA VAL A 1 -40.85 -1.88 -0.27
C VAL A 1 -40.55 -0.40 -0.11
N CYS A 2 -39.97 0.00 1.01
CA CYS A 2 -39.49 1.37 1.19
C CYS A 2 -38.04 1.42 0.71
N LYS A 3 -37.68 2.41 -0.12
CA LYS A 3 -36.27 2.67 -0.41
C LYS A 3 -35.62 3.22 0.86
N LEU A 4 -34.64 2.53 1.42
CA LEU A 4 -33.68 3.19 2.31
C LEU A 4 -32.96 4.29 1.51
N PRO A 5 -32.53 5.39 2.15
CA PRO A 5 -31.51 6.25 1.55
C PRO A 5 -30.27 5.40 1.27
N THR A 6 -29.57 5.70 0.18
CA THR A 6 -28.30 5.05 -0.14
C THR A 6 -27.26 5.44 0.91
N LEU A 7 -27.01 4.53 1.85
CA LEU A 7 -25.82 4.56 2.68
C LEU A 7 -24.61 4.65 1.75
N THR A 8 -23.84 5.74 1.86
CA THR A 8 -22.49 5.80 1.31
C THR A 8 -21.72 4.63 1.89
N VAL A 9 -21.18 3.77 1.03
CA VAL A 9 -20.32 2.65 1.45
C VAL A 9 -19.19 3.26 2.29
N PRO A 10 -19.02 2.85 3.57
CA PRO A 10 -17.92 3.35 4.37
C PRO A 10 -16.63 2.93 3.68
N VAL A 11 -15.70 3.88 3.50
CA VAL A 11 -14.38 3.57 2.95
C VAL A 11 -13.69 2.63 3.93
N LEU A 12 -13.64 1.33 3.59
CA LEU A 12 -12.91 0.34 4.34
C LEU A 12 -11.42 0.60 4.13
N CYS A 13 -10.88 1.50 4.96
CA CYS A 13 -9.45 1.74 5.10
C CYS A 13 -8.71 0.40 5.27
N SER A 14 -7.47 0.32 4.80
CA SER A 14 -6.65 -0.84 5.13
C SER A 14 -6.52 -0.95 6.65
N SER A 15 -6.73 -2.14 7.21
CA SER A 15 -6.96 -2.34 8.66
C SER A 15 -5.73 -2.14 9.56
N ASN A 16 -4.69 -1.48 9.03
CA ASN A 16 -3.43 -1.09 9.69
C ASN A 16 -2.92 0.26 9.13
N SER A 17 -3.82 1.22 8.86
CA SER A 17 -3.50 2.51 8.23
C SER A 17 -3.77 3.72 9.11
N ASN A 18 -2.68 4.29 9.62
CA ASN A 18 -2.66 5.49 10.44
C ASN A 18 -2.73 6.80 9.62
N TYR A 19 -3.15 6.77 8.35
CA TYR A 19 -3.08 7.93 7.43
C TYR A 19 -4.47 8.36 6.94
N ARG A 20 -4.58 9.59 6.42
CA ARG A 20 -5.81 10.10 5.80
C ARG A 20 -6.20 9.22 4.62
N CYS A 21 -7.35 8.57 4.69
CA CYS A 21 -7.79 7.57 3.72
C CYS A 21 -8.97 8.07 2.89
N PHE A 22 -8.91 7.84 1.58
CA PHE A 22 -9.97 8.21 0.64
C PHE A 22 -10.21 7.13 -0.41
N GLN A 23 -11.43 7.07 -0.94
CA GLN A 23 -11.69 6.37 -2.19
C GLN A 23 -11.54 7.34 -3.38
N TYR A 24 -11.03 6.86 -4.51
CA TYR A 24 -11.02 7.64 -5.75
C TYR A 24 -12.42 7.65 -6.36
N GLN A 25 -12.97 8.85 -6.56
CA GLN A 25 -14.34 9.06 -7.02
C GLN A 25 -14.40 9.89 -8.32
N ASN A 26 -13.27 10.09 -9.00
CA ASN A 26 -13.20 10.98 -10.16
C ASN A 26 -13.11 10.23 -11.50
N HIS A 27 -13.45 10.94 -12.58
CA HIS A 27 -14.08 10.37 -13.77
C HIS A 27 -13.12 10.01 -14.90
N SER A 28 -11.87 10.47 -14.88
CA SER A 28 -10.92 10.20 -15.98
C SER A 28 -10.31 8.80 -15.86
N ARG A 29 -11.01 7.85 -16.49
CA ARG A 29 -10.72 6.42 -16.60
C ARG A 29 -10.78 6.01 -18.06
N PHE A 30 -9.78 5.26 -18.52
CA PHE A 30 -9.84 4.53 -19.78
C PHE A 30 -10.01 3.03 -19.53
N SER A 31 -10.98 2.41 -20.20
CA SER A 31 -11.17 0.96 -20.21
C SER A 31 -11.91 0.52 -21.47
N SER A 32 -11.47 -0.58 -22.04
CA SER A 32 -11.99 -1.25 -23.23
C SER A 32 -12.35 -2.71 -22.88
N PRO A 33 -12.75 -3.57 -23.85
CA PRO A 33 -12.89 -5.01 -23.60
C PRO A 33 -11.57 -5.73 -23.25
N SER A 34 -10.42 -5.09 -23.53
CA SER A 34 -9.08 -5.62 -23.24
C SER A 34 -8.74 -5.54 -21.75
N GLN A 35 -7.67 -6.24 -21.34
CA GLN A 35 -7.24 -6.35 -19.94
C GLN A 35 -5.72 -6.12 -19.83
N ASN A 36 -5.16 -6.18 -18.61
CA ASN A 36 -3.72 -6.11 -18.34
C ASN A 36 -3.03 -4.87 -18.96
N TYR A 37 -3.50 -3.66 -18.64
CA TYR A 37 -2.95 -2.38 -19.10
C TYR A 37 -1.60 -2.10 -18.41
N SER A 38 -0.58 -2.84 -18.85
CA SER A 38 0.65 -3.10 -18.09
C SER A 38 1.91 -2.47 -18.69
N THR A 39 1.85 -1.99 -19.94
CA THR A 39 2.91 -1.18 -20.56
C THR A 39 2.39 0.23 -20.78
N LEU A 40 3.09 1.25 -20.29
CA LEU A 40 2.77 2.67 -20.45
C LEU A 40 3.98 3.41 -21.03
N LEU A 41 3.76 4.24 -22.05
CA LEU A 41 4.74 5.15 -22.64
C LEU A 41 4.10 6.54 -22.74
N LEU A 42 4.60 7.49 -21.96
CA LEU A 42 4.12 8.87 -21.94
C LEU A 42 5.04 9.76 -22.76
N GLU A 43 4.47 10.55 -23.67
CA GLU A 43 5.17 11.59 -24.42
C GLU A 43 4.54 12.95 -24.10
N GLU A 44 5.09 13.66 -23.09
CA GLU A 44 4.51 14.91 -22.58
C GLU A 44 4.40 16.00 -23.66
N ASP A 45 5.45 16.19 -24.47
CA ASP A 45 5.50 17.23 -25.52
C ASP A 45 4.45 17.03 -26.62
N ASN A 46 4.09 15.77 -26.90
CA ASN A 46 3.06 15.41 -27.88
C ASN A 46 1.66 15.33 -27.25
N GLY A 47 1.56 15.35 -25.92
CA GLY A 47 0.30 15.20 -25.19
C GLY A 47 -0.31 13.80 -25.26
N VAL A 48 0.46 12.75 -25.61
CA VAL A 48 -0.04 11.37 -25.83
C VAL A 48 0.48 10.38 -24.78
N LEU A 49 -0.42 9.54 -24.29
CA LEU A 49 -0.10 8.35 -23.50
C LEU A 49 -0.38 7.10 -24.33
N TYR A 50 0.66 6.40 -24.75
CA TYR A 50 0.54 5.10 -25.39
C TYR A 50 0.44 3.98 -24.35
N VAL A 51 -0.48 3.05 -24.57
CA VAL A 51 -0.79 1.96 -23.63
C VAL A 51 -0.75 0.61 -24.34
N GLY A 52 0.13 -0.27 -23.87
CA GLY A 52 0.15 -1.68 -24.23
C GLY A 52 -0.67 -2.50 -23.25
N ALA A 53 -1.70 -3.19 -23.77
CA ALA A 53 -2.59 -4.05 -23.02
C ALA A 53 -2.39 -5.53 -23.42
N ARG A 54 -3.31 -6.41 -23.00
CA ARG A 54 -3.49 -7.74 -23.58
C ARG A 54 -4.33 -7.63 -24.86
N GLY A 55 -3.77 -8.09 -25.98
CA GLY A 55 -4.42 -8.17 -27.29
C GLY A 55 -4.53 -6.84 -28.05
N ALA A 56 -4.16 -5.70 -27.47
CA ALA A 56 -4.36 -4.38 -28.07
C ALA A 56 -3.33 -3.33 -27.62
N LEU A 57 -3.23 -2.26 -28.42
CA LEU A 57 -2.49 -1.03 -28.15
C LEU A 57 -3.43 0.18 -28.28
N TYR A 58 -3.20 1.21 -27.48
CA TYR A 58 -3.98 2.45 -27.48
C TYR A 58 -3.09 3.69 -27.52
N ALA A 59 -3.58 4.76 -28.14
CA ALA A 59 -3.08 6.12 -27.95
C ALA A 59 -4.17 6.95 -27.28
N LEU A 60 -3.88 7.48 -26.09
CA LEU A 60 -4.82 8.22 -25.24
C LEU A 60 -4.37 9.70 -25.14
N ASP A 61 -5.32 10.62 -25.18
CA ASP A 61 -5.07 12.04 -24.86
C ASP A 61 -4.70 12.19 -23.38
N THR A 62 -3.55 12.81 -23.09
CA THR A 62 -3.05 13.02 -21.72
C THR A 62 -3.86 14.04 -20.93
N THR A 63 -4.52 14.99 -21.58
CA THR A 63 -5.39 15.98 -20.89
C THR A 63 -6.61 15.28 -20.28
N ASN A 64 -7.18 14.31 -21.00
CA ASN A 64 -8.27 13.47 -20.53
C ASN A 64 -8.28 12.09 -21.23
N ILE A 65 -7.84 11.05 -20.53
CA ILE A 65 -7.76 9.70 -21.10
C ILE A 65 -9.13 9.08 -21.44
N SER A 66 -10.24 9.64 -20.93
CA SER A 66 -11.61 9.20 -21.24
C SER A 66 -12.18 9.76 -22.55
N THR A 67 -11.38 10.47 -23.35
CA THR A 67 -11.82 11.06 -24.63
C THR A 67 -12.31 9.98 -25.61
N PRO A 68 -13.52 10.10 -26.19
CA PRO A 68 -14.03 9.14 -27.16
C PRO A 68 -13.28 9.25 -28.49
N GLY A 69 -12.97 8.11 -29.12
CA GLY A 69 -12.24 8.07 -30.40
C GLY A 69 -10.73 7.86 -30.29
N ASN A 70 -10.20 7.61 -29.09
CA ASN A 70 -8.81 7.18 -28.86
C ASN A 70 -8.38 6.09 -29.85
N LEU A 71 -7.23 6.28 -30.52
CA LEU A 71 -6.76 5.37 -31.56
C LEU A 71 -6.38 4.01 -30.96
N THR A 72 -6.70 2.94 -31.67
CA THR A 72 -6.58 1.54 -31.21
C THR A 72 -5.97 0.67 -32.30
N ILE A 73 -5.05 -0.21 -31.92
CA ILE A 73 -4.56 -1.31 -32.77
C ILE A 73 -4.87 -2.63 -32.05
N ASP A 74 -5.76 -3.44 -32.63
CA ASP A 74 -5.93 -4.82 -32.20
C ASP A 74 -4.77 -5.68 -32.72
N TRP A 75 -4.03 -6.32 -31.80
CA TRP A 75 -2.88 -7.16 -32.11
C TRP A 75 -2.85 -8.40 -31.23
N GLU A 76 -3.74 -9.32 -31.52
CA GLU A 76 -3.94 -10.57 -30.78
C GLU A 76 -3.32 -11.78 -31.50
N ALA A 77 -2.99 -12.84 -30.77
CA ALA A 77 -2.55 -14.12 -31.32
C ALA A 77 -3.70 -14.91 -31.99
N SER A 78 -3.42 -15.56 -33.11
CA SER A 78 -4.37 -16.34 -33.91
C SER A 78 -4.92 -17.56 -33.14
N ALA A 79 -6.08 -18.06 -33.55
CA ALA A 79 -6.70 -19.24 -32.94
C ALA A 79 -5.78 -20.48 -32.96
N GLU A 80 -4.98 -20.62 -34.03
CA GLU A 80 -4.00 -21.69 -34.21
C GLU A 80 -2.82 -21.54 -33.27
N GLN A 81 -2.29 -20.32 -33.10
CA GLN A 81 -1.22 -20.04 -32.15
C GLN A 81 -1.68 -20.25 -30.70
N LYS A 82 -2.89 -19.79 -30.36
CA LYS A 82 -3.50 -20.04 -29.05
C LYS A 82 -3.67 -21.54 -28.82
N LYS A 83 -4.19 -22.30 -29.78
CA LYS A 83 -4.27 -23.77 -29.72
C LYS A 83 -2.89 -24.44 -29.56
N GLN A 84 -1.85 -23.94 -30.24
CA GLN A 84 -0.48 -24.42 -30.07
C GLN A 84 0.11 -24.10 -28.69
N CYS A 85 -0.26 -22.98 -28.08
CA CYS A 85 0.10 -22.60 -26.71
C CYS A 85 -0.58 -23.52 -25.68
N LEU A 86 -1.89 -23.79 -25.85
CA LEU A 86 -2.64 -24.74 -25.01
C LEU A 86 -2.09 -26.17 -25.11
N ASN A 87 -1.70 -26.61 -26.30
CA ASN A 87 -1.05 -27.91 -26.51
C ASN A 87 0.31 -28.05 -25.80
N LYS A 88 0.91 -26.96 -25.30
CA LYS A 88 2.11 -26.97 -24.44
C LYS A 88 1.79 -26.94 -22.93
N GLY A 89 0.52 -27.03 -22.54
CA GLY A 89 0.08 -27.01 -21.14
C GLY A 89 0.10 -25.62 -20.47
N LYS A 90 0.02 -24.54 -21.27
CA LYS A 90 -0.10 -23.16 -20.79
C LYS A 90 -1.56 -22.76 -20.62
N ASP A 91 -1.82 -21.76 -19.77
CA ASP A 91 -3.19 -21.41 -19.36
C ASP A 91 -4.05 -20.72 -20.46
N ASN A 92 -5.34 -21.05 -20.49
CA ASN A 92 -6.30 -20.55 -21.48
C ASN A 92 -7.01 -19.25 -21.09
N GLN A 93 -6.82 -18.74 -19.87
CA GLN A 93 -7.47 -17.52 -19.39
C GLN A 93 -6.50 -16.33 -19.29
N THR A 94 -5.20 -16.63 -19.15
CA THR A 94 -4.12 -15.66 -18.86
C THR A 94 -2.93 -15.78 -19.82
N ASP A 95 -2.31 -16.96 -19.96
CA ASP A 95 -1.05 -17.16 -20.70
C ASP A 95 -1.19 -17.01 -22.22
N CYS A 96 -2.15 -17.72 -22.83
CA CYS A 96 -2.21 -17.91 -24.29
C CYS A 96 -2.86 -16.72 -25.04
N TYR A 97 -2.33 -15.53 -24.82
CA TYR A 97 -2.75 -14.24 -25.40
C TYR A 97 -1.52 -13.42 -25.80
N ASN A 98 -1.67 -12.40 -26.64
CA ASN A 98 -0.60 -11.42 -26.85
C ASN A 98 -0.58 -10.39 -25.72
N HIS A 99 0.38 -10.47 -24.81
CA HIS A 99 0.62 -9.41 -23.83
C HIS A 99 1.70 -8.47 -24.39
N ILE A 100 1.40 -7.18 -24.54
CA ILE A 100 2.44 -6.19 -24.86
C ILE A 100 3.42 -6.10 -23.69
N ARG A 101 4.72 -6.07 -24.01
CA ARG A 101 5.82 -6.09 -23.03
C ARG A 101 6.90 -5.05 -23.28
N PHE A 102 7.02 -4.58 -24.52
CA PHE A 102 7.90 -3.49 -24.88
C PHE A 102 7.12 -2.51 -25.76
N LEU A 103 7.26 -1.20 -25.48
CA LEU A 103 6.73 -0.12 -26.30
C LEU A 103 7.56 1.13 -26.02
N GLN A 104 8.38 1.55 -26.99
CA GLN A 104 9.19 2.77 -26.90
C GLN A 104 9.27 3.47 -28.26
N ARG A 105 9.69 4.73 -28.25
CA ARG A 105 9.96 5.50 -29.47
C ARG A 105 11.15 4.89 -30.22
N TYR A 106 11.00 4.69 -31.53
CA TYR A 106 12.08 4.23 -32.41
C TYR A 106 12.78 5.41 -33.10
N ASN A 107 11.99 6.35 -33.62
CA ASN A 107 12.46 7.61 -34.21
C ASN A 107 11.32 8.64 -34.20
N GLU A 108 11.52 9.77 -34.87
CA GLU A 108 10.55 10.88 -34.97
C GLU A 108 9.17 10.48 -35.52
N THR A 109 9.06 9.39 -36.29
CA THR A 109 7.81 8.95 -36.95
C THR A 109 7.28 7.60 -36.46
N HIS A 110 8.06 6.82 -35.70
CA HIS A 110 7.72 5.44 -35.37
C HIS A 110 7.90 5.09 -33.88
N LEU A 111 6.98 4.25 -33.37
CA LEU A 111 7.21 3.43 -32.18
C LEU A 111 7.74 2.05 -32.60
N TYR A 112 8.48 1.39 -31.71
CA TYR A 112 8.79 -0.04 -31.82
C TYR A 112 8.16 -0.78 -30.63
N VAL A 113 7.48 -1.89 -30.92
CA VAL A 113 6.65 -2.63 -29.98
C VAL A 113 6.98 -4.12 -30.02
N CYS A 114 6.88 -4.81 -28.88
CA CYS A 114 6.92 -6.28 -28.81
C CYS A 114 5.89 -6.83 -27.81
N GLY A 115 5.39 -8.05 -28.09
CA GLY A 115 4.50 -8.78 -27.19
C GLY A 115 4.72 -10.29 -27.20
N THR A 116 4.22 -10.98 -26.16
CA THR A 116 4.43 -12.42 -25.92
C THR A 116 3.78 -13.32 -26.99
N HIS A 117 2.72 -12.81 -27.62
CA HIS A 117 1.97 -13.39 -28.73
C HIS A 117 1.72 -14.92 -28.58
N ALA A 118 1.12 -15.30 -27.44
CA ALA A 118 0.82 -16.68 -27.02
C ALA A 118 2.05 -17.62 -27.08
N PHE A 119 3.10 -17.29 -26.32
CA PHE A 119 4.36 -18.05 -26.26
C PHE A 119 5.07 -18.20 -27.63
N ARG A 120 4.97 -17.15 -28.46
CA ARG A 120 5.72 -17.00 -29.72
C ARG A 120 5.98 -15.50 -29.99
N PRO A 121 6.91 -14.85 -29.27
CA PRO A 121 7.03 -13.40 -29.27
C PRO A 121 7.24 -12.78 -30.65
N LEU A 122 6.55 -11.67 -30.89
CA LEU A 122 6.65 -10.87 -32.12
C LEU A 122 6.94 -9.41 -31.78
N CYS A 123 7.56 -8.71 -32.73
CA CYS A 123 7.77 -7.27 -32.68
C CYS A 123 7.29 -6.58 -33.98
N ALA A 124 7.04 -5.28 -33.93
CA ALA A 124 6.60 -4.47 -35.07
C ALA A 124 7.00 -3.00 -34.91
N TYR A 125 6.94 -2.24 -36.00
CA TYR A 125 6.97 -0.78 -35.99
C TYR A 125 5.56 -0.22 -36.20
N ILE A 126 5.23 0.83 -35.45
CA ILE A 126 3.95 1.54 -35.53
C ILE A 126 4.24 2.95 -36.08
N ASP A 127 3.62 3.32 -37.19
CA ASP A 127 3.55 4.70 -37.68
C ASP A 127 2.74 5.55 -36.67
N VAL A 128 3.35 6.63 -36.18
CA VAL A 128 2.78 7.47 -35.12
C VAL A 128 1.63 8.34 -35.60
N GLU A 129 1.66 8.83 -36.84
CA GLU A 129 0.64 9.71 -37.41
C GLU A 129 -0.68 8.95 -37.65
N ARG A 130 -0.56 7.71 -38.15
CA ARG A 130 -1.70 6.85 -38.50
C ARG A 130 -2.11 5.90 -37.38
N PHE A 131 -1.27 5.77 -36.35
CA PHE A 131 -1.33 4.75 -35.30
C PHE A 131 -1.62 3.34 -35.87
N SER A 132 -0.75 2.88 -36.76
CA SER A 132 -0.92 1.62 -37.50
C SER A 132 0.43 0.93 -37.78
N PHE A 133 0.45 -0.38 -38.00
CA PHE A 133 1.70 -1.09 -38.33
C PHE A 133 2.22 -0.67 -39.72
N SER A 134 3.47 -0.19 -39.78
CA SER A 134 4.08 0.31 -41.02
C SER A 134 4.91 -0.74 -41.77
N SER A 135 5.27 -1.84 -41.09
CA SER A 135 6.14 -2.91 -41.60
C SER A 135 5.49 -4.29 -41.47
N GLY A 136 6.13 -5.30 -42.05
CA GLY A 136 5.91 -6.68 -41.62
C GLY A 136 6.36 -6.92 -40.18
N PHE A 137 5.85 -7.98 -39.55
CA PHE A 137 6.22 -8.40 -38.20
C PHE A 137 7.61 -9.04 -38.16
N GLU A 138 8.39 -8.73 -37.12
CA GLU A 138 9.68 -9.36 -36.84
C GLU A 138 9.56 -10.45 -35.76
N GLU A 139 10.45 -11.45 -35.79
CA GLU A 139 10.55 -12.44 -34.72
C GLU A 139 11.08 -11.77 -33.43
N GLY A 140 10.22 -11.69 -32.40
CA GLY A 140 10.54 -11.10 -31.10
C GLY A 140 11.35 -12.01 -30.17
N ARG A 141 11.76 -13.19 -30.68
CA ARG A 141 12.63 -14.13 -29.98
C ARG A 141 13.89 -13.44 -29.48
N ASP A 142 14.25 -13.77 -28.24
CA ASP A 142 15.36 -13.19 -27.50
C ASP A 142 15.25 -11.66 -27.25
N ARG A 143 14.22 -10.96 -27.78
CA ARG A 143 13.94 -9.52 -27.57
C ARG A 143 12.84 -9.27 -26.53
N CYS A 144 11.88 -10.18 -26.44
CA CYS A 144 10.66 -10.12 -25.63
C CYS A 144 10.47 -11.48 -24.91
N PRO A 145 9.91 -11.52 -23.68
CA PRO A 145 9.64 -12.78 -22.99
C PRO A 145 8.57 -13.60 -23.72
N TYR A 146 8.67 -14.92 -23.60
CA TYR A 146 7.64 -15.87 -24.04
C TYR A 146 6.45 -15.89 -23.07
N ASP A 147 6.75 -15.72 -21.79
CA ASP A 147 5.86 -15.95 -20.65
C ASP A 147 5.47 -14.59 -20.00
N PRO A 148 4.17 -14.27 -19.89
CA PRO A 148 3.71 -13.00 -19.32
C PRO A 148 3.91 -12.87 -17.81
N ALA A 149 4.32 -13.92 -17.09
CA ALA A 149 4.62 -13.87 -15.66
C ALA A 149 6.10 -13.59 -15.34
N LYS A 150 6.99 -13.49 -16.35
CA LYS A 150 8.44 -13.29 -16.15
C LYS A 150 8.81 -11.81 -16.04
N GLY A 151 9.73 -11.49 -15.12
CA GLY A 151 10.38 -10.20 -15.08
C GLY A 151 11.16 -9.90 -16.37
N TYR A 152 10.89 -8.73 -16.94
CA TYR A 152 11.43 -8.26 -18.21
C TYR A 152 11.76 -6.77 -18.12
N THR A 153 12.82 -6.36 -18.80
CA THR A 153 13.06 -4.96 -19.10
C THR A 153 13.80 -4.81 -20.43
N GLY A 154 13.73 -3.63 -21.03
CA GLY A 154 14.44 -3.31 -22.26
C GLY A 154 14.47 -1.82 -22.51
N LEU A 155 15.41 -1.39 -23.34
CA LEU A 155 15.60 -0.02 -23.78
C LEU A 155 15.94 -0.01 -25.27
N LEU A 156 15.45 0.99 -25.99
CA LEU A 156 16.00 1.39 -27.28
C LEU A 156 16.82 2.66 -27.10
N VAL A 157 18.08 2.66 -27.56
CA VAL A 157 19.00 3.79 -27.47
C VAL A 157 19.71 3.94 -28.80
N ASP A 158 19.59 5.09 -29.45
CA ASP A 158 20.27 5.45 -30.71
C ASP A 158 20.10 4.40 -31.84
N GLY A 159 18.96 3.72 -31.87
CA GLY A 159 18.65 2.64 -32.83
C GLY A 159 19.18 1.26 -32.44
N GLU A 160 19.83 1.11 -31.29
CA GLU A 160 20.20 -0.19 -30.71
C GLU A 160 19.14 -0.64 -29.69
N MET A 161 18.74 -1.92 -29.72
CA MET A 161 17.83 -2.50 -28.71
C MET A 161 18.61 -3.33 -27.70
N PHE A 162 18.40 -3.03 -26.42
CA PHE A 162 18.88 -3.81 -25.29
C PHE A 162 17.69 -4.45 -24.56
N SER A 163 17.84 -5.69 -24.10
CA SER A 163 16.79 -6.39 -23.33
C SER A 163 17.37 -7.29 -22.25
N ALA A 164 16.59 -7.54 -21.20
CA ALA A 164 16.90 -8.51 -20.17
C ALA A 164 15.65 -9.31 -19.76
N SER A 165 15.77 -10.64 -19.75
CA SER A 165 14.68 -11.59 -19.48
C SER A 165 15.22 -12.96 -19.07
N GLN A 166 14.35 -13.83 -18.58
CA GLN A 166 14.55 -15.28 -18.72
C GLN A 166 14.11 -15.72 -20.13
N TYR A 167 14.89 -16.63 -20.75
CA TYR A 167 14.57 -17.22 -22.05
C TYR A 167 14.49 -18.76 -21.96
N GLU A 168 13.60 -19.35 -22.74
CA GLU A 168 13.03 -20.67 -22.47
C GLU A 168 13.42 -21.67 -23.58
N PHE A 169 14.41 -22.54 -23.31
CA PHE A 169 14.10 -23.92 -22.89
C PHE A 169 14.70 -24.30 -21.52
N ARG A 170 15.46 -23.40 -20.89
CA ARG A 170 16.12 -23.64 -19.58
C ARG A 170 15.78 -22.59 -18.51
N SER A 171 14.90 -21.63 -18.81
CA SER A 171 14.70 -20.41 -18.01
C SER A 171 16.03 -19.69 -17.69
N SER A 172 16.98 -19.68 -18.65
CA SER A 172 18.25 -18.98 -18.41
C SER A 172 18.03 -17.46 -18.48
N PRO A 173 18.39 -16.71 -17.42
CA PRO A 173 18.41 -15.25 -17.47
C PRO A 173 19.54 -14.77 -18.37
N ASP A 174 19.28 -13.72 -19.16
CA ASP A 174 20.27 -13.13 -20.07
C ASP A 174 20.03 -11.62 -20.23
N VAL A 175 21.11 -10.85 -20.37
CA VAL A 175 21.11 -9.40 -20.70
C VAL A 175 21.77 -9.24 -22.06
N ARG A 176 21.12 -8.56 -23.02
CA ARG A 176 21.51 -8.60 -24.43
C ARG A 176 21.45 -7.25 -25.13
N ARG A 177 22.23 -7.12 -26.21
CA ARG A 177 21.92 -6.26 -27.36
C ARG A 177 21.32 -7.14 -28.46
N ASN A 178 20.10 -6.82 -28.89
CA ASN A 178 19.33 -7.57 -29.88
C ASN A 178 19.61 -7.14 -31.32
N PHE A 179 19.88 -5.85 -31.52
CA PHE A 179 20.34 -5.26 -32.77
C PHE A 179 21.03 -3.92 -32.46
N PRO A 180 21.93 -3.41 -33.33
CA PRO A 180 22.45 -4.01 -34.56
C PRO A 180 23.34 -5.24 -34.33
N PHE A 181 23.79 -5.87 -35.42
CA PHE A 181 24.78 -6.94 -35.36
C PHE A 181 26.20 -6.37 -35.11
N PRO A 182 27.02 -6.96 -34.23
CA PRO A 182 26.82 -8.21 -33.52
C PRO A 182 25.92 -8.05 -32.29
N THR A 183 25.05 -9.04 -32.11
CA THR A 183 24.34 -9.23 -30.85
C THR A 183 25.32 -9.61 -29.76
N LEU A 184 25.17 -9.00 -28.59
CA LEU A 184 25.93 -9.33 -27.38
C LEU A 184 24.99 -9.93 -26.34
N ARG A 185 25.54 -10.79 -25.47
CA ARG A 185 24.80 -11.49 -24.43
C ARG A 185 25.68 -11.86 -23.23
N THR A 186 25.09 -12.27 -22.12
CA THR A 186 25.82 -12.72 -20.92
C THR A 186 26.38 -14.14 -21.08
N GLU A 187 27.26 -14.55 -20.14
CA GLU A 187 27.89 -15.86 -20.15
C GLU A 187 27.11 -16.92 -19.35
N GLU A 188 26.59 -17.92 -20.05
CA GLU A 188 25.84 -19.06 -19.46
C GLU A 188 26.75 -20.22 -19.01
N ALA A 189 27.97 -20.33 -19.54
CA ALA A 189 28.87 -21.43 -19.23
C ALA A 189 30.35 -21.07 -19.49
N PRO A 190 31.30 -21.49 -18.63
CA PRO A 190 31.07 -22.26 -17.40
C PRO A 190 30.61 -21.38 -16.21
N THR A 191 30.86 -20.07 -16.24
CA THR A 191 30.81 -19.19 -15.05
C THR A 191 29.41 -18.68 -14.64
N ARG A 192 28.38 -18.81 -15.48
CA ARG A 192 26.98 -18.44 -15.17
C ARG A 192 26.82 -17.08 -14.49
N TRP A 193 27.03 -16.00 -15.25
CA TRP A 193 26.98 -14.63 -14.72
C TRP A 193 25.66 -14.22 -14.05
N LEU A 194 24.56 -14.90 -14.36
CA LEU A 194 23.22 -14.66 -13.83
C LEU A 194 22.61 -15.99 -13.38
N LEU A 195 22.00 -16.04 -12.19
CA LEU A 195 21.43 -17.26 -11.62
C LEU A 195 19.99 -17.04 -11.16
N GLU A 196 19.02 -17.64 -11.86
CA GLU A 196 17.58 -17.52 -11.52
C GLU A 196 17.13 -16.04 -11.37
N ALA A 197 17.72 -15.15 -12.19
CA ALA A 197 17.50 -13.71 -12.14
C ALA A 197 16.14 -13.31 -12.71
N ASP A 198 15.52 -12.33 -12.05
CA ASP A 198 14.16 -11.85 -12.31
C ASP A 198 14.21 -10.32 -12.44
N PHE A 199 13.98 -9.82 -13.66
CA PHE A 199 14.32 -8.45 -14.04
C PHE A 199 13.20 -7.45 -13.73
N VAL A 200 13.60 -6.33 -13.15
CA VAL A 200 12.70 -5.31 -12.57
C VAL A 200 12.66 -4.03 -13.40
N GLY A 201 13.79 -3.64 -13.98
CA GLY A 201 13.94 -2.40 -14.74
C GLY A 201 15.37 -2.17 -15.24
N SER A 202 15.54 -1.20 -16.12
CA SER A 202 16.84 -0.73 -16.60
C SER A 202 16.81 0.77 -16.89
N ALA A 203 17.99 1.40 -16.93
CA ALA A 203 18.15 2.82 -17.24
C ALA A 203 19.45 3.05 -18.03
N LEU A 204 19.42 3.97 -18.98
CA LEU A 204 20.60 4.52 -19.63
C LEU A 204 21.11 5.69 -18.79
N LEU A 205 22.39 5.71 -18.44
CA LEU A 205 23.04 6.91 -17.91
C LEU A 205 24.14 7.40 -18.86
N LYS A 206 24.06 8.69 -19.20
CA LYS A 206 24.93 9.32 -20.20
C LYS A 206 26.25 9.81 -19.61
N GLU A 207 27.02 8.86 -19.05
CA GLU A 207 28.33 9.10 -18.43
C GLU A 207 29.40 9.65 -19.39
N SER A 208 29.14 9.64 -20.71
CA SER A 208 29.99 10.33 -21.70
C SER A 208 29.85 11.86 -21.64
N VAL A 209 28.71 12.39 -21.19
CA VAL A 209 28.42 13.83 -21.21
C VAL A 209 29.26 14.56 -20.16
N ASN A 210 30.07 15.52 -20.61
CA ASN A 210 31.09 16.22 -19.81
C ASN A 210 32.19 15.30 -19.25
N SER A 211 32.38 14.09 -19.79
CA SER A 211 33.45 13.19 -19.37
C SER A 211 34.84 13.76 -19.69
N SER A 212 35.64 14.02 -18.67
CA SER A 212 37.02 14.53 -18.79
C SER A 212 38.04 13.49 -19.26
N VAL A 213 37.61 12.23 -19.42
CA VAL A 213 38.46 11.09 -19.85
C VAL A 213 37.91 10.38 -21.10
N GLY A 214 36.86 10.93 -21.73
CA GLY A 214 36.21 10.34 -22.91
C GLY A 214 35.56 8.98 -22.63
N ASP A 215 34.98 8.80 -21.45
CA ASP A 215 34.23 7.60 -21.04
C ASP A 215 32.93 7.44 -21.86
N ASP A 216 32.33 6.25 -21.79
CA ASP A 216 31.13 5.86 -22.54
C ASP A 216 29.87 5.86 -21.66
N ASP A 217 28.72 5.98 -22.32
CA ASP A 217 27.40 5.78 -21.71
C ASP A 217 27.27 4.35 -21.18
N LYS A 218 26.53 4.18 -20.08
CA LYS A 218 26.36 2.87 -19.44
C LYS A 218 24.88 2.56 -19.23
N ILE A 219 24.52 1.31 -19.48
CA ILE A 219 23.16 0.82 -19.27
C ILE A 219 23.13 -0.04 -18.01
N TYR A 220 22.34 0.40 -17.05
CA TYR A 220 22.16 -0.21 -15.75
C TYR A 220 20.93 -1.13 -15.76
N PHE A 221 21.06 -2.33 -15.20
CA PHE A 221 20.01 -3.35 -15.12
C PHE A 221 19.76 -3.75 -13.66
N PHE A 222 18.50 -3.81 -13.27
CA PHE A 222 18.06 -4.05 -11.90
C PHE A 222 17.24 -5.34 -11.82
N PHE A 223 17.61 -6.24 -10.91
CA PHE A 223 17.01 -7.57 -10.81
C PHE A 223 17.18 -8.19 -9.42
N THR A 224 16.37 -9.22 -9.14
CA THR A 224 16.56 -10.13 -8.01
C THR A 224 17.08 -11.47 -8.54
N GLU A 225 18.26 -11.92 -8.10
CA GLU A 225 18.82 -13.23 -8.47
C GLU A 225 18.96 -14.16 -7.27
N ARG A 226 19.19 -15.45 -7.52
CA ARG A 226 19.60 -16.39 -6.47
C ARG A 226 21.05 -16.12 -6.08
N SER A 227 21.27 -16.01 -4.78
CA SER A 227 22.59 -15.74 -4.20
C SER A 227 23.46 -17.00 -4.18
N GLN A 228 24.77 -16.80 -4.36
CA GLN A 228 25.81 -17.83 -4.13
C GLN A 228 26.82 -17.40 -3.07
N GLU A 229 26.91 -16.10 -2.78
CA GLU A 229 27.71 -15.50 -1.71
C GLU A 229 27.15 -15.85 -0.33
N GLN A 230 27.96 -15.69 0.74
CA GLN A 230 27.56 -16.04 2.10
C GLN A 230 26.42 -15.12 2.59
N MET A 231 25.27 -15.70 2.88
CA MET A 231 24.12 -15.01 3.48
C MET A 231 24.19 -15.01 5.01
N ALA A 232 23.61 -13.99 5.64
CA ALA A 232 23.49 -13.88 7.10
C ALA A 232 22.53 -14.92 7.70
N TYR A 233 21.45 -15.25 6.98
CA TYR A 233 20.46 -16.24 7.39
C TYR A 233 20.32 -17.33 6.31
N PRO A 234 20.41 -18.64 6.66
CA PRO A 234 20.27 -19.74 5.70
C PRO A 234 18.90 -19.82 4.99
N SER A 235 17.88 -19.15 5.53
CA SER A 235 16.54 -19.04 4.95
C SER A 235 16.39 -17.98 3.86
N GLN A 236 17.41 -17.12 3.67
CA GLN A 236 17.48 -16.15 2.59
C GLN A 236 18.31 -16.72 1.45
N THR A 237 17.75 -16.70 0.25
CA THR A 237 18.30 -17.39 -0.93
C THR A 237 18.50 -16.47 -2.12
N ARG A 238 17.94 -15.26 -2.08
CA ARG A 238 18.02 -14.28 -3.17
C ARG A 238 18.69 -12.99 -2.71
N VAL A 239 19.17 -12.21 -3.66
CA VAL A 239 19.71 -10.86 -3.45
C VAL A 239 19.30 -9.94 -4.59
N ALA A 240 19.07 -8.68 -4.27
CA ALA A 240 18.90 -7.62 -5.24
C ALA A 240 20.27 -7.22 -5.83
N ARG A 241 20.28 -6.93 -7.12
CA ARG A 241 21.47 -6.53 -7.87
C ARG A 241 21.19 -5.27 -8.69
N VAL A 242 22.24 -4.47 -8.82
CA VAL A 242 22.45 -3.61 -9.99
C VAL A 242 23.59 -4.20 -10.80
N ALA A 243 23.42 -4.28 -12.12
CA ALA A 243 24.51 -4.56 -13.06
C ALA A 243 24.65 -3.41 -14.06
N ARG A 244 25.80 -3.30 -14.72
CA ARG A 244 26.02 -2.36 -15.82
C ARG A 244 26.74 -3.00 -17.00
N ILE A 245 26.53 -2.43 -18.19
CA ILE A 245 27.33 -2.65 -19.41
C ILE A 245 27.67 -1.29 -20.03
N CYS A 246 28.75 -1.23 -20.81
CA CYS A 246 29.08 -0.10 -21.68
C CYS A 246 28.26 -0.19 -22.97
N LYS A 247 27.67 0.91 -23.42
CA LYS A 247 26.87 0.99 -24.64
C LYS A 247 27.67 0.59 -25.88
N GLY A 248 28.89 1.12 -26.02
CA GLY A 248 29.84 0.87 -27.10
C GLY A 248 30.64 -0.42 -27.00
N ASP A 249 30.18 -1.43 -26.25
CA ASP A 249 30.81 -2.76 -26.23
C ASP A 249 30.56 -3.50 -27.56
N TRP A 250 31.58 -4.19 -28.09
CA TRP A 250 31.55 -4.99 -29.33
C TRP A 250 31.89 -6.46 -29.12
N GLY A 251 32.03 -6.88 -27.85
CA GLY A 251 32.58 -8.16 -27.44
C GLY A 251 34.09 -8.24 -27.64
N GLY A 252 34.68 -9.34 -27.17
CA GLY A 252 36.11 -9.62 -27.37
C GLY A 252 36.40 -10.35 -28.69
N GLN A 253 37.63 -10.24 -29.18
CA GLN A 253 38.03 -10.79 -30.49
C GLN A 253 38.27 -12.31 -30.47
N ARG A 254 38.64 -12.89 -29.33
CA ARG A 254 38.90 -14.34 -29.14
C ARG A 254 38.20 -14.85 -27.89
N THR A 255 38.64 -14.38 -26.74
CA THR A 255 37.89 -14.50 -25.48
C THR A 255 36.64 -13.61 -25.55
N LEU A 256 35.52 -14.03 -24.94
CA LEU A 256 34.24 -13.29 -24.91
C LEU A 256 33.68 -12.86 -26.30
N GLN A 257 33.89 -13.68 -27.34
CA GLN A 257 33.24 -13.47 -28.65
C GLN A 257 31.71 -13.45 -28.55
N ARG A 258 31.09 -12.36 -29.03
CA ARG A 258 29.63 -12.09 -28.91
C ARG A 258 29.09 -12.13 -27.47
N LYS A 259 29.97 -11.89 -26.50
CA LYS A 259 29.65 -11.69 -25.09
C LYS A 259 30.02 -10.26 -24.70
N TRP A 260 29.43 -9.72 -23.65
CA TRP A 260 29.91 -8.47 -23.07
C TRP A 260 31.36 -8.61 -22.62
N THR A 261 32.11 -7.52 -22.66
CA THR A 261 33.40 -7.33 -21.98
C THR A 261 33.26 -6.42 -20.77
N SER A 262 32.19 -5.62 -20.76
CA SER A 262 31.86 -4.59 -19.77
C SER A 262 30.93 -5.02 -18.63
N PHE A 263 30.37 -6.24 -18.66
CA PHE A 263 29.36 -6.67 -17.69
C PHE A 263 29.93 -6.86 -16.28
N LEU A 264 29.42 -6.07 -15.34
CA LEU A 264 29.68 -6.21 -13.90
C LEU A 264 28.36 -6.11 -13.13
N LYS A 265 28.23 -6.80 -11.99
CA LYS A 265 27.10 -6.69 -11.04
C LYS A 265 27.57 -6.47 -9.60
N ALA A 266 26.80 -5.72 -8.82
CA ALA A 266 27.02 -5.43 -7.41
C ALA A 266 25.74 -5.67 -6.61
N ARG A 267 25.86 -5.93 -5.30
CA ARG A 267 24.71 -6.13 -4.41
C ARG A 267 24.06 -4.80 -4.04
N LEU A 268 22.74 -4.72 -4.15
CA LEU A 268 21.94 -3.70 -3.47
C LEU A 268 21.49 -4.26 -2.12
N VAL A 269 21.73 -3.52 -1.04
CA VAL A 269 21.31 -3.87 0.31
C VAL A 269 20.14 -2.98 0.72
N CYS A 270 19.05 -3.57 1.18
CA CYS A 270 17.96 -2.86 1.84
C CYS A 270 17.55 -3.67 3.07
N SER A 271 17.92 -3.17 4.25
CA SER A 271 17.72 -3.84 5.54
C SER A 271 17.19 -2.85 6.58
N VAL A 272 16.48 -3.36 7.59
CA VAL A 272 15.99 -2.57 8.72
C VAL A 272 16.79 -2.99 9.97
N PRO A 273 17.78 -2.19 10.42
CA PRO A 273 18.68 -2.57 11.52
C PRO A 273 17.93 -3.00 12.78
N ASP A 274 16.91 -2.24 13.21
CA ASP A 274 16.06 -2.47 14.40
C ASP A 274 15.37 -3.85 14.46
N TYR A 275 15.32 -4.57 13.34
CA TYR A 275 14.70 -5.90 13.22
C TYR A 275 15.66 -6.94 12.60
N GLU A 276 16.93 -6.59 12.39
CA GLU A 276 17.92 -7.32 11.58
C GLU A 276 17.44 -7.69 10.15
N LEU A 277 16.36 -7.05 9.70
CA LEU A 277 15.48 -7.58 8.66
C LEU A 277 15.95 -7.14 7.27
N HIS A 278 16.49 -8.07 6.49
CA HIS A 278 16.86 -7.82 5.10
C HIS A 278 15.68 -8.07 4.14
N LEU A 279 15.42 -7.13 3.23
CA LEU A 279 14.40 -7.22 2.20
C LEU A 279 15.07 -7.44 0.83
N ASN A 280 15.35 -8.70 0.52
CA ASN A 280 16.18 -9.06 -0.63
C ASN A 280 15.46 -9.01 -2.00
N VAL A 281 14.13 -8.91 -2.04
CA VAL A 281 13.35 -8.99 -3.29
C VAL A 281 13.03 -7.60 -3.81
N LEU A 282 13.77 -7.14 -4.81
CA LEU A 282 13.50 -5.91 -5.54
C LEU A 282 12.25 -6.07 -6.42
N ARG A 283 11.34 -5.09 -6.42
CA ARG A 283 10.04 -5.13 -7.13
C ARG A 283 9.84 -4.00 -8.15
N SER A 284 10.42 -2.83 -7.89
CA SER A 284 10.37 -1.66 -8.76
C SER A 284 11.59 -0.77 -8.47
N VAL A 285 12.11 -0.13 -9.52
CA VAL A 285 13.16 0.89 -9.44
C VAL A 285 12.65 2.15 -10.13
N PHE A 286 13.07 3.31 -9.63
CA PHE A 286 12.91 4.60 -10.27
C PHE A 286 14.24 5.35 -10.21
N VAL A 287 14.71 5.89 -11.33
CA VAL A 287 15.95 6.66 -11.40
C VAL A 287 15.60 8.14 -11.49
N LEU A 288 15.98 8.90 -10.48
CA LEU A 288 15.82 10.34 -10.45
C LEU A 288 17.10 10.99 -10.96
N GLU A 289 17.19 11.08 -12.29
CA GLU A 289 18.30 11.74 -12.99
C GLU A 289 18.42 13.22 -12.59
N ALA A 290 19.66 13.68 -12.49
CA ALA A 290 20.00 15.07 -12.19
C ALA A 290 20.88 15.67 -13.30
N ARG A 291 20.97 17.01 -13.35
CA ARG A 291 21.79 17.72 -14.37
C ARG A 291 23.27 17.41 -14.28
N ASP A 292 23.74 17.16 -13.06
CA ASP A 292 25.00 16.47 -12.78
C ASP A 292 24.67 15.01 -12.49
N ILE A 293 25.37 14.09 -13.15
CA ILE A 293 25.15 12.66 -13.01
C ILE A 293 25.50 12.14 -11.61
N HIS A 294 26.49 12.72 -10.92
CA HIS A 294 26.86 12.31 -9.56
C HIS A 294 25.77 12.62 -8.52
N SER A 295 24.90 13.59 -8.82
CA SER A 295 23.69 13.94 -8.08
C SER A 295 22.45 13.08 -8.39
N THR A 296 22.59 12.04 -9.24
CA THR A 296 21.50 11.10 -9.57
C THR A 296 21.22 10.15 -8.40
N VAL A 297 19.93 9.92 -8.11
CA VAL A 297 19.47 9.06 -7.01
C VAL A 297 18.59 7.93 -7.54
N PHE A 298 18.88 6.70 -7.09
CA PHE A 298 18.13 5.51 -7.43
C PHE A 298 17.24 5.11 -6.26
N TYR A 299 15.94 5.01 -6.50
CA TYR A 299 14.97 4.50 -5.54
C TYR A 299 14.64 3.05 -5.89
N GLY A 300 14.58 2.16 -4.89
CA GLY A 300 14.11 0.78 -5.06
C GLY A 300 13.02 0.43 -4.04
N ILE A 301 11.96 -0.24 -4.51
CA ILE A 301 10.99 -0.94 -3.64
C ILE A 301 11.49 -2.36 -3.41
N PHE A 302 11.64 -2.72 -2.14
CA PHE A 302 12.09 -4.03 -1.68
C PHE A 302 11.01 -4.73 -0.85
N GLY A 303 10.96 -6.05 -0.95
CA GLY A 303 10.06 -6.93 -0.21
C GLY A 303 10.78 -8.16 0.33
N LEU A 304 10.03 -8.96 1.10
CA LEU A 304 10.51 -10.22 1.67
C LEU A 304 10.45 -11.38 0.66
N GLU A 305 11.34 -12.37 0.81
CA GLU A 305 11.25 -13.65 0.08
C GLU A 305 10.01 -14.47 0.50
N TRP A 306 9.52 -14.27 1.73
CA TRP A 306 8.35 -14.97 2.29
C TRP A 306 7.03 -14.37 1.77
N LYS A 307 6.45 -14.99 0.74
CA LYS A 307 5.18 -14.56 0.10
C LYS A 307 4.01 -14.32 1.07
N ASN A 308 3.94 -15.05 2.19
CA ASN A 308 2.86 -14.95 3.18
C ASN A 308 2.95 -13.72 4.09
N ILE A 309 4.03 -12.92 4.02
CA ILE A 309 4.29 -11.79 4.92
C ILE A 309 4.32 -10.50 4.10
N LYS A 310 3.21 -9.75 4.11
CA LYS A 310 3.16 -8.42 3.47
C LYS A 310 4.00 -7.42 4.27
N ALA A 311 5.17 -7.08 3.75
CA ALA A 311 5.99 -5.95 4.19
C ALA A 311 6.75 -5.39 3.00
N SER A 312 7.05 -4.09 3.03
CA SER A 312 7.84 -3.42 1.99
C SER A 312 8.72 -2.33 2.59
N ALA A 313 9.87 -2.12 1.97
CA ALA A 313 10.76 -1.00 2.22
C ALA A 313 11.01 -0.22 0.94
N VAL A 314 11.29 1.08 1.07
CA VAL A 314 11.85 1.91 0.00
C VAL A 314 13.25 2.31 0.45
N CYS A 315 14.26 1.95 -0.33
CA CYS A 315 15.65 2.33 -0.13
C CYS A 315 16.11 3.27 -1.25
N GLN A 316 16.97 4.22 -0.92
CA GLN A 316 17.54 5.19 -1.86
C GLN A 316 19.07 5.03 -1.92
N TYR A 317 19.67 5.16 -3.10
CA TYR A 317 21.10 4.94 -3.35
C TYR A 317 21.67 6.08 -4.20
N SER A 318 22.87 6.56 -3.89
CA SER A 318 23.53 7.56 -4.73
C SER A 318 24.24 6.90 -5.92
N PHE A 319 24.31 7.61 -7.05
CA PHE A 319 25.17 7.18 -8.17
C PHE A 319 26.63 6.99 -7.75
N THR A 320 27.13 7.84 -6.84
CA THR A 320 28.52 7.80 -6.36
C THR A 320 28.85 6.53 -5.57
N ASP A 321 27.90 5.95 -4.82
CA ASP A 321 28.07 4.66 -4.14
C ASP A 321 28.10 3.50 -5.14
N ILE A 322 27.22 3.54 -6.14
CA ILE A 322 27.15 2.54 -7.22
C ILE A 322 28.44 2.57 -8.06
N GLN A 323 28.93 3.75 -8.40
CA GLN A 323 30.20 3.94 -9.11
C GLN A 323 31.37 3.38 -8.28
N ARG A 324 31.49 3.77 -7.01
CA ARG A 324 32.53 3.24 -6.09
C ARG A 324 32.50 1.71 -5.99
N ALA A 325 31.32 1.09 -5.99
CA ALA A 325 31.23 -0.37 -5.97
C ALA A 325 31.75 -1.04 -7.25
N PHE A 326 31.54 -0.45 -8.43
CA PHE A 326 32.09 -0.94 -9.70
C PHE A 326 33.58 -0.63 -9.90
N GLU A 327 34.12 0.34 -9.16
CA GLU A 327 35.55 0.69 -9.11
C GLU A 327 36.32 -0.06 -8.01
N GLY A 328 35.61 -0.61 -7.02
CA GLY A 328 36.16 -1.40 -5.89
C GLY A 328 36.68 -2.80 -6.26
N PRO A 329 36.99 -3.65 -5.25
CA PRO A 329 37.47 -5.00 -5.48
C PRO A 329 36.38 -5.96 -5.98
N TYR A 330 36.81 -6.98 -6.72
CA TYR A 330 35.94 -8.03 -7.28
C TYR A 330 35.70 -9.16 -6.27
N MET A 331 34.78 -10.07 -6.57
CA MET A 331 34.60 -11.32 -5.84
C MET A 331 35.15 -12.52 -6.64
N GLU A 332 35.85 -13.42 -5.95
CA GLU A 332 36.36 -14.70 -6.47
C GLU A 332 35.78 -15.88 -5.66
N VAL A 333 35.75 -17.08 -6.25
CA VAL A 333 35.45 -18.34 -5.54
C VAL A 333 36.76 -19.04 -5.19
N GLN A 334 37.11 -19.04 -3.90
CA GLN A 334 38.29 -19.70 -3.35
C GLN A 334 37.86 -20.73 -2.30
N ASP A 335 38.36 -21.96 -2.39
CA ASP A 335 37.97 -23.10 -1.54
C ASP A 335 36.44 -23.33 -1.47
N SER A 336 35.78 -23.20 -2.63
CA SER A 336 34.31 -23.24 -2.77
C SER A 336 33.55 -22.17 -1.97
N LYS A 337 34.22 -21.10 -1.53
CA LYS A 337 33.64 -19.95 -0.82
C LYS A 337 33.90 -18.66 -1.58
N TRP A 338 32.90 -17.80 -1.62
CA TRP A 338 33.03 -16.46 -2.18
C TRP A 338 33.82 -15.55 -1.23
N ARG A 339 34.83 -14.87 -1.76
CA ARG A 339 35.70 -13.93 -1.03
C ARG A 339 36.04 -12.71 -1.91
N GLU A 340 36.52 -11.64 -1.28
CA GLU A 340 37.12 -10.51 -1.98
C GLU A 340 38.41 -10.93 -2.71
N TYR A 341 38.54 -10.53 -3.98
CA TYR A 341 39.74 -10.73 -4.77
C TYR A 341 40.82 -9.71 -4.41
N THR A 342 41.90 -10.21 -3.80
CA THR A 342 43.04 -9.40 -3.31
C THR A 342 44.30 -9.53 -4.19
N GLY A 343 44.20 -10.22 -5.33
CA GLY A 343 45.30 -10.40 -6.28
C GLY A 343 45.52 -9.21 -7.22
N LYS A 344 46.40 -9.38 -8.21
CA LYS A 344 46.70 -8.35 -9.21
C LYS A 344 45.62 -8.30 -10.30
N VAL A 345 44.80 -7.26 -10.28
CA VAL A 345 43.85 -6.95 -11.37
C VAL A 345 44.62 -6.59 -12.67
N PRO A 346 44.21 -7.12 -13.84
CA PRO A 346 44.75 -6.72 -15.15
C PRO A 346 44.56 -5.25 -15.53
N VAL A 347 45.25 -4.81 -16.58
CA VAL A 347 45.18 -3.44 -17.14
C VAL A 347 45.04 -3.51 -18.67
N PRO A 348 44.05 -2.86 -19.32
CA PRO A 348 42.93 -2.08 -18.76
C PRO A 348 42.10 -2.80 -17.71
N ARG A 349 41.42 -2.04 -16.83
CA ARG A 349 40.62 -2.61 -15.74
C ARG A 349 39.46 -3.44 -16.33
N PRO A 350 39.31 -4.74 -15.97
CA PRO A 350 38.21 -5.58 -16.44
C PRO A 350 36.83 -4.96 -16.15
N GLY A 351 35.97 -4.88 -17.16
CA GLY A 351 34.64 -4.25 -17.04
C GLY A 351 34.61 -2.72 -17.12
N SER A 352 35.72 -2.05 -17.47
CA SER A 352 35.73 -0.60 -17.78
C SER A 352 35.42 -0.33 -19.26
N CYS A 353 34.89 0.86 -19.56
CA CYS A 353 34.62 1.28 -20.93
C CYS A 353 35.87 1.84 -21.62
N MET A 354 35.77 2.11 -22.93
CA MET A 354 36.87 2.67 -23.69
C MET A 354 36.98 4.18 -23.42
N THR A 355 38.15 4.61 -22.95
CA THR A 355 38.48 5.99 -22.57
C THR A 355 39.61 6.53 -23.46
N ASP A 356 39.90 7.83 -23.41
CA ASP A 356 40.99 8.42 -24.18
C ASP A 356 42.37 7.86 -23.79
N VAL A 357 42.53 7.40 -22.53
CA VAL A 357 43.72 6.66 -22.09
C VAL A 357 43.83 5.34 -22.83
N HIS A 358 42.74 4.57 -22.95
CA HIS A 358 42.73 3.30 -23.69
C HIS A 358 43.00 3.53 -25.19
N ARG A 359 42.38 4.54 -25.80
CA ARG A 359 42.61 4.95 -27.19
C ARG A 359 44.08 5.34 -27.44
N SER A 360 44.71 6.08 -26.53
CA SER A 360 46.13 6.46 -26.61
C SER A 360 47.10 5.27 -26.58
N GLN A 361 46.67 4.13 -26.02
CA GLN A 361 47.41 2.87 -25.96
C GLN A 361 47.12 1.95 -27.17
N GLY A 362 46.33 2.41 -28.14
CA GLY A 362 45.94 1.64 -29.33
C GLY A 362 44.70 0.74 -29.13
N ILE A 363 44.08 0.78 -27.95
CA ILE A 363 42.87 0.01 -27.62
C ILE A 363 41.66 0.88 -27.97
N ASN A 364 41.12 0.72 -29.18
CA ASN A 364 40.04 1.56 -29.72
C ASN A 364 38.66 0.96 -29.48
N SER A 365 38.58 -0.37 -29.33
CA SER A 365 37.36 -1.14 -29.11
C SER A 365 37.57 -2.25 -28.08
N SER A 366 36.49 -2.79 -27.52
CA SER A 366 36.51 -3.99 -26.66
C SER A 366 37.17 -5.22 -27.31
N ARG A 367 37.28 -5.24 -28.65
CA ARG A 367 37.97 -6.28 -29.41
C ARG A 367 39.49 -6.20 -29.32
N ASP A 368 40.03 -5.01 -29.04
CA ASP A 368 41.46 -4.76 -28.91
C ASP A 368 41.96 -5.06 -27.48
N LEU A 369 41.04 -5.42 -26.56
CA LEU A 369 41.38 -5.77 -25.18
C LEU A 369 42.24 -7.04 -25.11
N PRO A 370 43.29 -7.05 -24.25
CA PRO A 370 44.09 -8.24 -23.98
C PRO A 370 43.27 -9.47 -23.52
N ASP A 371 43.67 -10.66 -23.96
CA ASP A 371 42.99 -11.92 -23.63
C ASP A 371 42.99 -12.22 -22.10
N ASP A 372 43.94 -11.71 -21.31
CA ASP A 372 43.98 -11.85 -19.85
C ASP A 372 42.97 -10.93 -19.14
N VAL A 373 42.81 -9.69 -19.60
CA VAL A 373 41.73 -8.77 -19.15
C VAL A 373 40.36 -9.40 -19.41
N LEU A 374 40.17 -9.99 -20.59
CA LEU A 374 38.93 -10.67 -20.99
C LEU A 374 38.70 -11.98 -20.22
N ALA A 375 39.75 -12.75 -19.95
CA ALA A 375 39.66 -13.96 -19.13
C ALA A 375 39.28 -13.64 -17.68
N PHE A 376 39.86 -12.56 -17.12
CA PHE A 376 39.50 -12.06 -15.79
C PHE A 376 38.04 -11.62 -15.73
N ALA A 377 37.59 -10.79 -16.68
CA ALA A 377 36.19 -10.34 -16.76
C ALA A 377 35.19 -11.51 -16.85
N ARG A 378 35.55 -12.58 -17.57
CA ARG A 378 34.72 -13.80 -17.69
C ARG A 378 34.53 -14.54 -16.36
N GLN A 379 35.50 -14.43 -15.46
CA GLN A 379 35.54 -15.12 -14.16
C GLN A 379 35.03 -14.24 -13.00
N HIS A 380 35.19 -12.92 -13.07
CA HIS A 380 34.93 -11.98 -11.98
C HIS A 380 33.80 -10.96 -12.31
N PRO A 381 32.58 -11.40 -12.65
CA PRO A 381 31.47 -10.48 -12.99
C PRO A 381 30.84 -9.82 -11.75
N LEU A 382 31.21 -10.22 -10.52
CA LEU A 382 30.61 -9.77 -9.27
C LEU A 382 31.59 -8.87 -8.50
N MET A 383 31.10 -7.71 -8.04
CA MET A 383 31.84 -6.81 -7.16
C MET A 383 31.70 -7.22 -5.69
N SER A 384 32.73 -6.97 -4.88
CA SER A 384 32.73 -7.30 -3.44
C SER A 384 32.06 -6.22 -2.59
N THR A 385 32.28 -4.94 -2.93
CA THR A 385 31.62 -3.81 -2.28
C THR A 385 30.11 -3.89 -2.45
N GLN A 386 29.39 -3.95 -1.34
CA GLN A 386 27.92 -3.94 -1.31
C GLN A 386 27.43 -2.49 -1.23
N ILE A 387 26.38 -2.18 -2.00
CA ILE A 387 25.79 -0.85 -2.10
C ILE A 387 24.67 -0.73 -1.07
N HIS A 388 24.93 0.05 -0.03
CA HIS A 388 24.02 0.34 1.07
C HIS A 388 23.20 1.61 0.80
N PRO A 389 22.02 1.79 1.43
CA PRO A 389 21.19 2.95 1.17
C PRO A 389 21.75 4.21 1.84
N ILE A 390 21.41 5.39 1.32
CA ILE A 390 21.82 6.67 1.91
C ILE A 390 21.25 6.77 3.33
N GLY A 391 22.14 6.73 4.32
CA GLY A 391 21.80 6.71 5.75
C GLY A 391 21.88 5.33 6.42
N GLU A 392 22.25 4.26 5.70
CA GLU A 392 22.30 2.87 6.20
C GLU A 392 20.93 2.32 6.69
N HIS A 393 19.84 3.01 6.37
CA HIS A 393 18.46 2.63 6.68
C HIS A 393 17.53 2.86 5.46
N PRO A 394 16.34 2.24 5.40
CA PRO A 394 15.36 2.57 4.39
C PRO A 394 14.79 3.97 4.61
N LEU A 395 14.41 4.64 3.52
CA LEU A 395 13.69 5.90 3.52
C LEU A 395 12.22 5.71 4.01
N LEU A 396 11.65 4.52 3.79
CA LEU A 396 10.36 4.09 4.33
C LEU A 396 10.35 2.58 4.60
N PHE A 397 9.77 2.13 5.71
CA PHE A 397 9.42 0.73 5.96
C PHE A 397 7.95 0.62 6.41
N LYS A 398 7.15 -0.21 5.74
CA LYS A 398 5.72 -0.41 6.08
C LYS A 398 5.39 -1.91 6.18
N ARG A 399 4.80 -2.27 7.33
CA ARG A 399 4.21 -3.58 7.61
C ARG A 399 2.77 -3.65 7.09
N SER A 400 2.31 -4.86 6.78
CA SER A 400 1.00 -5.20 6.20
C SER A 400 0.72 -4.63 4.80
N VAL A 401 1.74 -4.10 4.12
CA VAL A 401 1.61 -3.50 2.77
C VAL A 401 2.65 -4.12 1.83
N ASN A 402 2.23 -4.36 0.59
CA ASN A 402 3.07 -4.75 -0.52
C ASN A 402 3.08 -3.62 -1.55
N TYR A 403 4.13 -2.80 -1.58
CA TYR A 403 4.36 -1.90 -2.70
C TYR A 403 4.86 -2.69 -3.91
N VAL A 404 4.47 -2.27 -5.11
CA VAL A 404 4.75 -2.96 -6.39
C VAL A 404 5.28 -2.03 -7.48
N LYS A 405 4.89 -0.74 -7.48
CA LYS A 405 5.35 0.30 -8.41
C LYS A 405 5.49 1.65 -7.68
N MET A 406 6.29 2.55 -8.23
CA MET A 406 6.38 3.93 -7.78
C MET A 406 6.74 4.89 -8.91
N VAL A 407 6.43 6.16 -8.69
CA VAL A 407 7.06 7.29 -9.37
C VAL A 407 7.57 8.30 -8.33
N VAL A 408 8.66 8.99 -8.65
CA VAL A 408 9.27 10.01 -7.79
C VAL A 408 9.20 11.37 -8.48
N HIS A 409 8.87 12.40 -7.73
CA HIS A 409 8.72 13.78 -8.20
C HIS A 409 9.46 14.76 -7.27
N ARG A 410 9.91 15.90 -7.81
CA ARG A 410 10.49 17.00 -7.04
C ARG A 410 9.65 18.25 -7.23
N VAL A 411 9.07 18.76 -6.15
CA VAL A 411 8.16 19.91 -6.15
C VAL A 411 8.70 21.04 -5.26
N ALA A 412 8.70 22.26 -5.78
CA ALA A 412 9.02 23.46 -5.00
C ALA A 412 7.78 23.93 -4.22
N ALA A 413 7.88 23.92 -2.89
CA ALA A 413 6.81 24.36 -1.99
C ALA A 413 6.85 25.89 -1.77
N LEU A 414 5.93 26.41 -0.95
CA LEU A 414 5.78 27.85 -0.69
C LEU A 414 7.01 28.48 -0.01
N ASP A 415 7.69 27.69 0.82
CA ASP A 415 8.93 28.05 1.50
C ASP A 415 10.17 28.09 0.56
N ARG A 416 9.97 27.77 -0.73
CA ARG A 416 10.99 27.63 -1.79
C ARG A 416 11.94 26.44 -1.64
N HIS A 417 11.76 25.57 -0.65
CA HIS A 417 12.47 24.30 -0.62
C HIS A 417 11.87 23.33 -1.66
N VAL A 418 12.72 22.48 -2.22
CA VAL A 418 12.31 21.43 -3.16
C VAL A 418 12.18 20.13 -2.37
N TYR A 419 10.97 19.59 -2.30
CA TYR A 419 10.66 18.36 -1.58
C TYR A 419 10.56 17.19 -2.55
N THR A 420 11.10 16.03 -2.15
CA THR A 420 10.88 14.76 -2.84
C THR A 420 9.50 14.21 -2.47
N VAL A 421 8.68 13.87 -3.47
CA VAL A 421 7.38 13.21 -3.29
C VAL A 421 7.41 11.86 -3.98
N LEU A 422 7.06 10.82 -3.24
CA LEU A 422 6.89 9.44 -3.72
C LEU A 422 5.40 9.16 -3.86
N LEU A 423 5.01 8.60 -5.01
CA LEU A 423 3.69 8.02 -5.21
C LEU A 423 3.86 6.50 -5.33
N LEU A 424 3.35 5.75 -4.35
CA LEU A 424 3.61 4.33 -4.16
C LEU A 424 2.35 3.50 -4.43
N GLY A 425 2.39 2.65 -5.47
CA GLY A 425 1.30 1.73 -5.81
C GLY A 425 1.44 0.37 -5.13
N THR A 426 0.31 -0.25 -4.78
CA THR A 426 0.24 -1.53 -4.05
C THR A 426 -0.36 -2.69 -4.86
N ASP A 427 -0.24 -3.91 -4.32
CA ASP A 427 -0.84 -5.13 -4.89
C ASP A 427 -2.38 -5.22 -4.75
N GLU A 428 -3.01 -4.36 -3.95
CA GLU A 428 -4.47 -4.31 -3.73
C GLU A 428 -5.16 -3.08 -4.38
N GLY A 429 -4.40 -2.21 -5.06
CA GLY A 429 -4.95 -1.04 -5.79
C GLY A 429 -4.97 0.27 -5.00
N TRP A 430 -4.33 0.31 -3.82
CA TRP A 430 -4.05 1.55 -3.10
C TRP A 430 -2.87 2.29 -3.72
N LEU A 431 -2.98 3.62 -3.75
CA LEU A 431 -1.93 4.57 -4.05
C LEU A 431 -1.65 5.41 -2.78
N HIS A 432 -0.42 5.40 -2.28
CA HIS A 432 -0.01 6.27 -1.17
C HIS A 432 0.80 7.45 -1.72
N ARG A 433 0.44 8.69 -1.39
CA ARG A 433 1.30 9.87 -1.62
C ARG A 433 2.09 10.14 -0.35
N ALA A 434 3.41 10.28 -0.46
CA ALA A 434 4.30 10.55 0.66
C ALA A 434 5.35 11.61 0.30
N VAL A 435 5.75 12.43 1.26
CA VAL A 435 6.77 13.47 1.12
C VAL A 435 7.96 13.20 2.03
N GLU A 436 9.17 13.45 1.54
CA GLU A 436 10.41 13.36 2.31
C GLU A 436 10.56 14.60 3.21
N ILE A 437 10.68 14.39 4.52
CA ILE A 437 10.89 15.43 5.54
C ILE A 437 11.98 14.93 6.49
N GLY A 438 13.09 15.67 6.61
CA GLY A 438 14.17 15.34 7.54
C GLY A 438 14.82 13.96 7.34
N GLY A 439 14.80 13.42 6.11
CA GLY A 439 15.30 12.07 5.80
C GLY A 439 14.33 10.92 6.09
N GLN A 440 13.06 11.23 6.39
CA GLN A 440 11.99 10.24 6.62
C GLN A 440 10.77 10.52 5.72
N MET A 441 10.01 9.50 5.35
CA MET A 441 8.78 9.67 4.57
C MET A 441 7.55 9.88 5.45
N HIS A 442 6.93 11.04 5.33
CA HIS A 442 5.57 11.30 5.82
C HIS A 442 4.54 10.91 4.75
N ILE A 443 3.66 9.95 5.06
CA ILE A 443 2.54 9.57 4.16
C ILE A 443 1.38 10.55 4.36
N ILE A 444 1.09 11.33 3.32
CA ILE A 444 0.10 12.42 3.28
C ILE A 444 -1.33 11.86 3.20
N GLU A 445 -1.56 10.97 2.24
CA GLU A 445 -2.85 10.27 2.06
C GLU A 445 -2.67 8.89 1.42
N GLU A 446 -3.61 7.99 1.72
CA GLU A 446 -3.85 6.75 0.99
C GLU A 446 -5.14 6.83 0.19
N LEU A 447 -5.10 6.33 -1.05
CA LEU A 447 -6.17 6.46 -2.02
C LEU A 447 -6.48 5.11 -2.67
N GLN A 448 -7.64 4.53 -2.40
CA GLN A 448 -8.07 3.32 -3.12
C GLN A 448 -8.53 3.71 -4.53
N LEU A 449 -7.77 3.28 -5.55
CA LEU A 449 -8.02 3.62 -6.94
C LEU A 449 -9.15 2.81 -7.59
N PHE A 450 -9.38 1.59 -7.11
CA PHE A 450 -10.28 0.63 -7.73
C PHE A 450 -11.31 0.07 -6.73
N VAL A 451 -12.58 0.02 -7.13
CA VAL A 451 -13.68 -0.49 -6.29
C VAL A 451 -13.47 -1.95 -5.91
N ASN A 452 -12.99 -2.75 -6.87
CA ASN A 452 -12.50 -4.11 -6.61
C ASN A 452 -10.97 -4.04 -6.47
N PRO A 453 -10.37 -4.60 -5.39
CA PRO A 453 -8.92 -4.68 -5.26
C PRO A 453 -8.26 -5.40 -6.45
N GLN A 454 -7.19 -4.79 -6.98
CA GLN A 454 -6.38 -5.32 -8.08
C GLN A 454 -5.00 -4.66 -8.06
N PRO A 455 -3.92 -5.35 -8.46
CA PRO A 455 -2.57 -4.79 -8.41
C PRO A 455 -2.39 -3.61 -9.37
N ILE A 456 -1.54 -2.66 -8.98
CA ILE A 456 -1.05 -1.62 -9.89
C ILE A 456 0.09 -2.20 -10.74
N ASP A 457 -0.19 -2.41 -12.02
CA ASP A 457 0.75 -3.04 -12.97
C ASP A 457 1.82 -2.05 -13.44
N ASN A 458 1.48 -0.77 -13.62
CA ASN A 458 2.41 0.26 -14.10
C ASN A 458 1.98 1.68 -13.68
N MET A 459 2.94 2.62 -13.63
CA MET A 459 2.72 4.03 -13.26
C MET A 459 3.67 4.94 -14.05
N VAL A 460 3.15 6.00 -14.65
CA VAL A 460 3.95 7.08 -15.28
C VAL A 460 3.42 8.44 -14.85
N ILE A 461 4.31 9.42 -14.64
CA ILE A 461 3.97 10.76 -14.14
C ILE A 461 4.13 11.80 -15.24
N SER A 462 3.13 12.66 -15.41
CA SER A 462 3.24 13.91 -16.17
C SER A 462 3.38 15.09 -15.21
N GLN A 463 4.37 15.93 -15.47
CA GLN A 463 4.52 17.23 -14.83
C GLN A 463 3.66 18.28 -15.55
N ALA A 464 3.56 18.21 -16.87
CA ALA A 464 2.77 19.12 -17.69
C ALA A 464 1.26 19.06 -17.38
N GLN A 465 0.71 17.86 -17.19
CA GLN A 465 -0.68 17.62 -16.81
C GLN A 465 -0.87 17.54 -15.28
N GLU A 466 0.18 17.80 -14.49
CA GLU A 466 0.23 17.67 -13.02
C GLU A 466 -0.49 16.39 -12.49
N SER A 467 -0.30 15.24 -13.17
CA SER A 467 -1.06 14.00 -13.00
C SER A 467 -0.17 12.74 -13.08
N VAL A 468 -0.58 11.66 -12.41
CA VAL A 468 -0.04 10.31 -12.59
C VAL A 468 -1.04 9.41 -13.31
N TYR A 469 -0.57 8.65 -14.29
CA TYR A 469 -1.35 7.64 -15.01
C TYR A 469 -1.02 6.26 -14.46
N VAL A 470 -2.04 5.51 -14.07
CA VAL A 470 -1.92 4.24 -13.35
C VAL A 470 -2.57 3.13 -14.17
N GLY A 471 -1.78 2.17 -14.61
CA GLY A 471 -2.19 0.97 -15.33
C GLY A 471 -2.42 -0.21 -14.39
N SER A 472 -3.45 -1.01 -14.69
CA SER A 472 -3.85 -2.20 -13.92
C SER A 472 -4.64 -3.17 -14.82
N ASN A 473 -5.18 -4.25 -14.26
CA ASN A 473 -5.87 -5.28 -15.04
C ASN A 473 -7.13 -4.77 -15.77
N SER A 474 -7.93 -3.89 -15.15
CA SER A 474 -9.26 -3.49 -15.66
C SER A 474 -9.39 -2.04 -16.19
N ALA A 475 -8.32 -1.23 -16.12
CA ALA A 475 -8.30 0.14 -16.66
C ALA A 475 -6.90 0.77 -16.62
N VAL A 476 -6.79 1.91 -17.31
CA VAL A 476 -5.88 3.00 -16.95
C VAL A 476 -6.68 4.11 -16.24
N LEU A 477 -6.11 4.72 -15.20
CA LEU A 477 -6.66 5.88 -14.51
C LEU A 477 -5.72 7.07 -14.62
N GLN A 478 -6.28 8.27 -14.82
CA GLN A 478 -5.57 9.54 -14.65
C GLN A 478 -5.91 10.08 -13.26
N VAL A 479 -4.90 10.30 -12.42
CA VAL A 479 -5.01 10.71 -11.02
C VAL A 479 -4.22 11.99 -10.80
N PRO A 480 -4.81 13.10 -10.32
CA PRO A 480 -4.09 14.34 -10.10
C PRO A 480 -3.07 14.18 -8.96
N LEU A 481 -1.90 14.81 -9.07
CA LEU A 481 -0.83 14.71 -8.04
C LEU A 481 -1.26 15.24 -6.66
N SER A 482 -2.22 16.17 -6.64
CA SER A 482 -2.74 16.83 -5.43
C SER A 482 -4.26 17.03 -5.51
N SER A 483 -4.98 16.84 -4.41
CA SER A 483 -6.44 17.07 -4.31
C SER A 483 -6.80 18.03 -3.16
N CYS A 484 -6.16 19.20 -3.12
CA CYS A 484 -6.18 20.14 -1.99
C CYS A 484 -7.58 20.48 -1.43
N GLN A 485 -8.61 20.51 -2.29
CA GLN A 485 -10.01 20.78 -1.90
C GLN A 485 -10.59 19.77 -0.89
N ARG A 486 -9.96 18.59 -0.72
CA ARG A 486 -10.30 17.63 0.34
C ARG A 486 -10.03 18.16 1.75
N TYR A 487 -9.09 19.10 1.90
CA TYR A 487 -8.70 19.68 3.17
C TYR A 487 -9.57 20.92 3.46
N THR A 488 -10.72 20.72 4.11
CA THR A 488 -11.77 21.77 4.20
C THR A 488 -11.56 22.77 5.36
N SER A 489 -10.36 22.85 5.93
CA SER A 489 -10.01 23.77 7.02
C SER A 489 -8.51 24.11 6.98
N CYS A 490 -8.10 25.21 7.63
CA CYS A 490 -6.69 25.59 7.69
C CYS A 490 -5.84 24.47 8.33
N PHE A 491 -6.29 23.93 9.47
CA PHE A 491 -5.59 22.84 10.14
C PHE A 491 -5.56 21.56 9.29
N ASP A 492 -6.64 21.18 8.59
CA ASP A 492 -6.58 20.07 7.63
C ASP A 492 -5.53 20.29 6.53
N CYS A 493 -5.42 21.52 6.01
CA CYS A 493 -4.51 21.88 4.94
C CYS A 493 -3.03 21.86 5.39
N VAL A 494 -2.75 22.37 6.60
CA VAL A 494 -1.41 22.44 7.17
C VAL A 494 -0.95 21.10 7.74
N PHE A 495 -1.82 20.36 8.44
CA PHE A 495 -1.48 19.05 9.02
C PHE A 495 -1.22 17.99 7.95
N ALA A 496 -1.85 18.12 6.77
CA ALA A 496 -1.58 17.24 5.64
C ALA A 496 -0.14 17.35 5.10
N ARG A 497 0.61 18.42 5.42
CA ARG A 497 2.00 18.65 4.98
C ARG A 497 2.21 18.42 3.47
N ASP A 498 1.21 18.77 2.66
CA ASP A 498 1.23 18.52 1.22
C ASP A 498 1.96 19.67 0.49
N PRO A 499 3.12 19.42 -0.15
CA PRO A 499 3.90 20.47 -0.80
C PRO A 499 3.19 21.15 -1.98
N PHE A 500 2.15 20.54 -2.56
CA PHE A 500 1.34 21.13 -3.61
C PHE A 500 0.25 22.08 -3.09
N CYS A 501 -0.12 22.00 -1.81
CA CYS A 501 -1.30 22.65 -1.23
C CYS A 501 -0.97 23.73 -0.20
N GLY A 502 -1.75 24.82 -0.19
CA GLY A 502 -1.66 25.88 0.81
C GLY A 502 -3.03 26.50 1.09
N TRP A 503 -3.22 27.01 2.31
CA TRP A 503 -4.46 27.64 2.75
C TRP A 503 -4.48 29.12 2.35
N ASP A 504 -5.54 29.61 1.69
CA ASP A 504 -5.62 30.99 1.19
C ASP A 504 -6.40 31.98 2.08
N GLY A 505 -6.74 31.54 3.29
CA GLY A 505 -7.62 32.25 4.21
C GLY A 505 -9.04 31.67 4.26
N ALA A 506 -9.52 31.06 3.16
CA ALA A 506 -10.88 30.51 3.07
C ALA A 506 -10.93 29.04 2.59
N LEU A 507 -9.99 28.61 1.75
CA LEU A 507 -9.93 27.27 1.18
C LEU A 507 -8.48 26.75 1.12
N CYS A 508 -8.32 25.43 1.14
CA CYS A 508 -7.06 24.79 0.79
C CYS A 508 -6.97 24.66 -0.74
N VAL A 509 -6.01 25.36 -1.33
CA VAL A 509 -5.85 25.50 -2.79
C VAL A 509 -4.49 24.99 -3.25
N LYS A 510 -4.38 24.69 -4.55
CA LYS A 510 -3.13 24.30 -5.18
C LYS A 510 -2.23 25.53 -5.35
N ILE A 511 -0.97 25.44 -4.94
CA ILE A 511 -0.04 26.59 -4.98
C ILE A 511 0.28 27.02 -6.42
N SER A 512 0.28 26.08 -7.39
CA SER A 512 0.45 26.41 -8.81
C SER A 512 -0.70 27.24 -9.40
N SER A 513 -1.92 27.15 -8.87
CA SER A 513 -3.09 27.90 -9.38
C SER A 513 -3.22 29.34 -8.83
N ARG A 514 -2.31 29.77 -7.95
CA ARG A 514 -2.29 31.13 -7.37
C ARG A 514 -1.09 31.93 -7.88
N THR A 515 -1.38 33.05 -8.54
CA THR A 515 -0.39 34.01 -9.09
C THR A 515 0.26 34.83 -7.98
N ASN A 516 -0.54 35.45 -7.11
CA ASN A 516 -0.03 35.95 -5.83
C ASN A 516 -0.07 34.84 -4.77
N ARG A 517 1.05 34.61 -4.10
CA ARG A 517 1.24 33.59 -3.06
C ARG A 517 1.50 34.18 -1.67
N SER A 518 1.52 35.52 -1.51
CA SER A 518 1.82 36.19 -0.23
C SER A 518 0.87 35.86 0.91
N ASN A 519 -0.37 35.48 0.59
CA ASN A 519 -1.44 35.22 1.54
C ASN A 519 -1.70 33.71 1.73
N LEU A 520 -0.80 32.85 1.22
CA LEU A 520 -0.91 31.41 1.42
C LEU A 520 -0.20 31.00 2.71
N THR A 521 -0.81 30.06 3.45
CA THR A 521 -0.21 29.37 4.59
C THR A 521 0.15 27.94 4.20
N GLN A 522 1.37 27.52 4.51
CA GLN A 522 1.87 26.14 4.36
C GLN A 522 3.03 25.91 5.36
N ASP A 523 3.11 24.74 6.00
CA ASP A 523 4.20 24.38 6.92
C ASP A 523 4.53 22.88 6.79
N ILE A 524 5.30 22.50 5.78
CA ILE A 524 5.62 21.09 5.48
C ILE A 524 6.46 20.45 6.59
N GLN A 525 7.53 21.12 7.00
CA GLN A 525 8.47 20.66 8.03
C GLN A 525 7.77 20.43 9.38
N GLY A 526 6.96 21.39 9.82
CA GLY A 526 6.32 21.36 11.14
C GLY A 526 4.96 20.66 11.15
N GLY A 527 4.10 20.98 10.18
CA GLY A 527 2.67 20.68 10.23
C GLY A 527 1.96 21.39 11.39
N LYS A 528 2.44 22.58 11.83
CA LYS A 528 1.93 23.26 13.04
C LYS A 528 1.54 24.74 12.87
N ARG A 529 2.12 25.46 11.91
CA ARG A 529 2.14 26.94 11.91
C ARG A 529 1.23 27.60 10.87
N GLY A 530 0.81 28.83 11.16
CA GLY A 530 0.16 29.75 10.22
C GLY A 530 -1.38 29.69 10.17
N CYS A 531 -2.01 28.89 11.02
CA CYS A 531 -3.46 28.91 11.24
C CYS A 531 -3.79 29.64 12.55
N ASP A 532 -4.58 30.70 12.45
CA ASP A 532 -5.23 31.31 13.61
C ASP A 532 -6.40 30.42 14.10
N ASN A 533 -6.89 30.68 15.33
CA ASN A 533 -7.96 29.91 15.95
C ASN A 533 -9.30 30.02 15.18
N SER A 534 -9.54 29.12 14.23
CA SER A 534 -10.77 29.03 13.46
C SER A 534 -11.97 28.64 14.34
N THR A 535 -12.93 29.55 14.50
CA THR A 535 -14.08 29.44 15.43
C THR A 535 -15.22 28.52 14.92
N GLY A 536 -14.88 27.38 14.32
CA GLY A 536 -15.82 26.45 13.69
C GLY A 536 -16.36 25.37 14.63
N VAL A 537 -17.06 25.76 15.71
CA VAL A 537 -17.66 24.81 16.68
C VAL A 537 -19.12 24.53 16.33
N VAL A 538 -19.53 23.25 16.33
CA VAL A 538 -20.91 22.84 16.04
C VAL A 538 -21.61 22.43 17.33
N HIS A 539 -22.25 23.39 17.98
CA HIS A 539 -23.05 23.13 19.19
C HIS A 539 -24.16 22.11 18.93
N ARG A 540 -24.22 21.06 19.77
CA ARG A 540 -25.27 20.04 19.78
C ARG A 540 -25.80 19.93 21.20
N ARG A 541 -27.11 19.95 21.40
CA ARG A 541 -27.70 19.76 22.74
C ARG A 541 -28.29 18.35 22.84
N ARG A 542 -27.93 17.63 23.89
CA ARG A 542 -28.44 16.29 24.20
C ARG A 542 -29.05 16.28 25.60
N THR A 543 -30.20 15.64 25.74
CA THR A 543 -30.79 15.30 27.05
C THR A 543 -30.54 13.83 27.34
N VAL A 544 -30.22 13.51 28.58
CA VAL A 544 -29.77 12.20 29.06
C VAL A 544 -30.51 11.88 30.36
N MET A 545 -30.95 10.64 30.56
CA MET A 545 -31.51 10.23 31.85
C MET A 545 -30.40 9.79 32.80
N SER A 546 -30.54 10.11 34.09
CA SER A 546 -29.55 9.71 35.09
C SER A 546 -29.49 8.18 35.16
N GLY A 547 -28.28 7.61 34.97
CA GLY A 547 -28.04 6.18 34.91
C GLY A 547 -27.87 5.61 33.49
N ASP A 548 -28.13 6.36 32.42
CA ASP A 548 -27.88 5.91 31.05
C ASP A 548 -26.36 5.82 30.73
N ASP A 549 -25.97 4.85 29.90
CA ASP A 549 -24.62 4.80 29.29
C ASP A 549 -24.64 5.64 27.97
N VAL A 550 -23.76 6.63 27.82
CA VAL A 550 -23.86 7.67 26.77
C VAL A 550 -22.56 7.87 25.99
N LEU A 551 -22.58 7.58 24.67
CA LEU A 551 -21.45 7.84 23.77
C LEU A 551 -21.56 9.22 23.08
N LEU A 552 -20.58 10.08 23.33
CA LEU A 552 -20.33 11.34 22.63
C LEU A 552 -19.28 11.10 21.55
N HIS A 553 -19.63 11.30 20.28
CA HIS A 553 -18.76 10.98 19.15
C HIS A 553 -17.82 12.16 18.83
N CYS A 554 -16.62 11.86 18.30
CA CYS A 554 -15.69 12.87 17.80
C CYS A 554 -15.15 12.46 16.43
N ASP A 555 -15.60 13.16 15.38
CA ASP A 555 -15.31 12.82 13.99
C ASP A 555 -13.87 13.24 13.60
N LEU A 556 -12.88 12.41 13.96
CA LEU A 556 -11.48 12.63 13.59
C LEU A 556 -11.27 12.40 12.09
N ARG A 557 -10.81 13.43 11.38
CA ARG A 557 -10.54 13.41 9.92
C ARG A 557 -9.16 12.84 9.54
N SER A 558 -8.32 12.57 10.53
CA SER A 558 -6.94 12.16 10.35
C SER A 558 -6.67 10.99 11.27
N ASN A 559 -6.22 9.86 10.71
CA ASN A 559 -5.87 8.68 11.48
C ASN A 559 -4.53 8.82 12.24
N LEU A 560 -3.88 10.00 12.13
CA LEU A 560 -2.77 10.44 12.99
C LEU A 560 -3.25 11.25 14.22
N ALA A 561 -4.48 11.77 14.19
CA ALA A 561 -4.99 12.61 15.27
C ALA A 561 -5.51 11.77 16.45
N THR A 562 -5.44 12.34 17.65
CA THR A 562 -5.99 11.74 18.88
C THR A 562 -7.06 12.65 19.49
N PRO A 563 -8.13 12.11 20.10
CA PRO A 563 -9.19 12.92 20.68
C PRO A 563 -8.84 13.35 22.10
N ARG A 564 -8.69 14.66 22.31
CA ARG A 564 -8.57 15.27 23.64
C ARG A 564 -9.91 15.85 24.06
N TRP A 565 -10.48 15.35 25.15
CA TRP A 565 -11.75 15.85 25.68
C TRP A 565 -11.57 16.81 26.86
N THR A 566 -12.46 17.80 26.95
CA THR A 566 -12.60 18.69 28.11
C THR A 566 -14.05 18.76 28.56
N LEU A 567 -14.30 18.84 29.86
CA LEU A 567 -15.59 19.18 30.48
C LEU A 567 -15.45 20.55 31.15
N ASP A 568 -16.28 21.52 30.78
CA ASP A 568 -16.24 22.91 31.28
C ASP A 568 -14.83 23.54 31.18
N GLY A 569 -14.10 23.21 30.11
CA GLY A 569 -12.71 23.63 29.87
C GLY A 569 -11.64 22.83 30.62
N HIS A 570 -11.99 22.02 31.62
CA HIS A 570 -11.06 21.15 32.35
C HIS A 570 -10.78 19.88 31.54
N GLN A 571 -9.52 19.48 31.40
CA GLN A 571 -9.15 18.28 30.65
C GLN A 571 -9.61 17.00 31.37
N LEU A 572 -10.33 16.14 30.67
CA LEU A 572 -10.66 14.81 31.16
C LEU A 572 -9.44 13.89 31.07
N GLN A 573 -9.11 13.23 32.18
CA GLN A 573 -8.09 12.18 32.26
C GLN A 573 -8.77 10.88 32.69
N GLY A 574 -9.12 10.02 31.73
CA GLY A 574 -10.05 8.90 31.99
C GLY A 574 -9.87 7.68 31.08
N TYR A 575 -9.10 6.70 31.58
CA TYR A 575 -9.17 5.29 31.16
C TYR A 575 -9.71 4.36 32.27
N GLY A 576 -9.87 4.87 33.51
CA GLY A 576 -10.32 4.09 34.67
C GLY A 576 -11.84 4.00 34.76
N LEU A 577 -12.36 2.77 34.94
CA LEU A 577 -13.79 2.48 35.07
C LEU A 577 -14.46 3.25 36.22
N ASP A 578 -13.72 3.49 37.30
CA ASP A 578 -14.19 4.17 38.51
C ASP A 578 -14.51 5.66 38.29
N SER A 579 -13.99 6.26 37.21
CA SER A 579 -14.19 7.67 36.87
C SER A 579 -15.55 7.99 36.22
N GLY A 580 -16.39 6.96 35.98
CA GLY A 580 -17.70 7.11 35.33
C GLY A 580 -17.62 7.53 33.86
N HIS A 581 -16.43 7.52 33.24
CA HIS A 581 -16.25 7.81 31.82
C HIS A 581 -15.01 7.10 31.24
N ARG A 582 -14.94 7.01 29.90
CA ARG A 582 -13.78 6.44 29.18
C ARG A 582 -13.60 7.10 27.82
N VAL A 583 -12.40 7.60 27.55
CA VAL A 583 -12.00 8.09 26.21
C VAL A 583 -11.62 6.90 25.32
N GLY A 584 -12.17 6.86 24.11
CA GLY A 584 -11.77 5.97 23.01
C GLY A 584 -11.21 6.78 21.83
N THR A 585 -10.86 6.12 20.73
CA THR A 585 -10.42 6.78 19.48
C THR A 585 -11.52 7.58 18.81
N ASP A 586 -12.76 7.10 18.91
CA ASP A 586 -13.89 7.58 18.10
C ASP A 586 -14.84 8.49 18.91
N GLY A 587 -14.57 8.65 20.21
CA GLY A 587 -15.47 9.35 21.13
C GLY A 587 -15.16 9.19 22.62
N LEU A 588 -16.07 9.67 23.45
CA LEU A 588 -16.09 9.61 24.91
C LEU A 588 -17.37 8.89 25.37
N LEU A 589 -17.24 7.79 26.11
CA LEU A 589 -18.37 7.15 26.79
C LEU A 589 -18.50 7.69 28.22
N LEU A 590 -19.69 8.12 28.62
CA LEU A 590 -20.12 8.30 30.00
C LEU A 590 -20.85 7.03 30.46
N ILE A 591 -20.60 6.57 31.70
CA ILE A 591 -21.07 5.27 32.23
C ILE A 591 -21.91 5.53 33.49
N CYS A 592 -23.15 5.02 33.54
CA CYS A 592 -24.15 5.40 34.55
C CYS A 592 -24.23 6.94 34.72
N ALA A 593 -24.54 7.68 33.64
CA ALA A 593 -24.43 9.15 33.59
C ALA A 593 -25.08 9.86 34.78
N ARG A 594 -24.36 10.81 35.38
CA ARG A 594 -24.73 11.42 36.69
C ARG A 594 -24.96 12.94 36.62
N PRO A 595 -25.74 13.53 37.55
CA PRO A 595 -25.96 14.98 37.60
C PRO A 595 -24.71 15.84 37.86
N ASP A 596 -23.63 15.27 38.40
CA ASP A 596 -22.32 15.92 38.58
C ASP A 596 -21.45 15.91 37.31
N GLN A 597 -21.76 15.06 36.33
CA GLN A 597 -21.07 14.98 35.04
C GLN A 597 -21.70 15.92 33.99
N SER A 598 -22.28 17.03 34.44
CA SER A 598 -23.29 17.83 33.73
C SER A 598 -22.72 19.19 33.33
N GLY A 599 -22.11 19.30 32.15
CA GLY A 599 -21.47 20.54 31.67
C GLY A 599 -20.97 20.49 30.23
N ASP A 600 -20.23 21.52 29.80
CA ASP A 600 -19.77 21.75 28.43
C ASP A 600 -18.67 20.76 27.99
N TYR A 601 -19.06 19.61 27.43
CA TYR A 601 -18.13 18.67 26.78
C TYR A 601 -17.61 19.21 25.45
N ARG A 602 -16.30 19.19 25.20
CA ARG A 602 -15.67 19.52 23.90
C ARG A 602 -14.60 18.50 23.53
N CYS A 603 -14.52 18.15 22.25
CA CYS A 603 -13.43 17.33 21.69
C CYS A 603 -12.50 18.19 20.82
N TYR A 604 -11.19 17.98 20.97
CA TYR A 604 -10.14 18.51 20.11
C TYR A 604 -9.43 17.36 19.40
N ALA A 605 -9.20 17.49 18.10
CA ALA A 605 -8.31 16.61 17.33
C ALA A 605 -6.87 17.10 17.52
N VAL A 606 -6.09 16.39 18.34
CA VAL A 606 -4.68 16.69 18.58
C VAL A 606 -3.83 15.90 17.59
N GLU A 607 -3.16 16.62 16.70
CA GLU A 607 -2.18 16.07 15.76
C GLU A 607 -0.92 16.94 15.83
N ASN A 608 0.27 16.33 15.76
CA ASN A 608 1.55 17.07 15.87
C ASN A 608 1.61 17.99 17.11
N ASP A 609 1.10 17.53 18.27
CA ASP A 609 0.93 18.31 19.53
C ASP A 609 0.01 19.55 19.45
N VAL A 610 -0.60 19.83 18.29
CA VAL A 610 -1.50 20.98 18.10
C VAL A 610 -2.95 20.54 18.27
N PRO A 611 -3.69 21.05 19.26
CA PRO A 611 -5.12 20.82 19.35
C PRO A 611 -5.86 21.66 18.29
N SER A 612 -6.58 20.99 17.39
CA SER A 612 -7.51 21.62 16.46
C SER A 612 -8.95 21.22 16.80
N LEU A 613 -9.93 22.00 16.34
CA LEU A 613 -11.36 21.66 16.51
C LEU A 613 -11.85 20.87 15.28
N PRO A 614 -12.35 19.63 15.45
CA PRO A 614 -13.04 18.92 14.37
C PRO A 614 -14.21 19.76 13.84
N PRO A 615 -14.44 19.86 12.52
CA PRO A 615 -15.48 20.74 11.95
C PRO A 615 -16.94 20.31 12.21
N SER A 616 -17.13 19.25 13.00
CA SER A 616 -18.43 18.76 13.51
C SER A 616 -18.43 18.63 15.05
N SER A 617 -17.39 19.11 15.74
CA SER A 617 -17.16 18.87 17.16
C SER A 617 -18.31 19.42 18.01
N PRO A 618 -18.96 18.57 18.84
CA PRO A 618 -20.02 19.03 19.73
C PRO A 618 -19.47 19.96 20.82
N THR A 619 -20.33 20.87 21.25
CA THR A 619 -20.32 21.40 22.61
C THR A 619 -21.72 21.19 23.18
N GLU A 620 -21.83 20.36 24.21
CA GLU A 620 -23.13 19.93 24.78
C GLU A 620 -23.42 20.59 26.12
N GLN A 621 -24.55 21.31 26.22
CA GLN A 621 -25.00 21.93 27.47
C GLN A 621 -26.22 21.20 28.06
N PRO A 622 -26.18 20.82 29.36
CA PRO A 622 -27.35 20.38 30.09
C PRO A 622 -28.33 21.53 30.37
N LEU A 623 -29.59 21.19 30.63
CA LEU A 623 -30.58 22.09 31.22
C LEU A 623 -30.70 21.79 32.72
N PRO A 624 -30.91 22.80 33.58
CA PRO A 624 -31.30 22.57 34.97
C PRO A 624 -32.66 21.86 35.04
N SER A 625 -32.86 21.05 36.08
CA SER A 625 -34.04 20.20 36.25
C SER A 625 -35.33 21.01 36.43
N LEU A 626 -36.25 20.88 35.47
CA LEU A 626 -37.59 21.43 35.56
C LEU A 626 -38.53 20.46 36.29
N LEU A 627 -39.16 20.95 37.37
CA LEU A 627 -40.25 20.26 38.05
C LEU A 627 -41.51 20.25 37.16
N TYR A 628 -42.18 19.11 37.10
CA TYR A 628 -43.39 18.94 36.31
C TYR A 628 -44.61 19.61 36.97
N SER A 629 -45.44 20.26 36.16
CA SER A 629 -46.82 20.65 36.52
C SER A 629 -47.73 20.43 35.33
N GLN A 630 -48.89 19.79 35.54
CA GLN A 630 -49.86 19.49 34.49
C GLN A 630 -51.04 20.47 34.54
N GLN A 631 -51.42 21.04 33.39
CA GLN A 631 -52.72 21.71 33.22
C GLN A 631 -53.25 21.56 31.78
N GLY A 632 -54.54 21.21 31.68
CA GLY A 632 -55.44 21.69 30.61
C GLY A 632 -55.33 21.12 29.19
N LEU A 633 -56.15 20.10 28.88
CA LEU A 633 -56.71 19.90 27.53
C LEU A 633 -57.96 20.80 27.33
N PRO A 634 -58.37 21.09 26.08
CA PRO A 634 -59.45 20.30 25.49
C PRO A 634 -59.21 19.89 24.00
N GLU A 635 -60.19 19.20 23.43
CA GLU A 635 -60.07 18.34 22.24
C GLU A 635 -60.57 18.97 20.92
N SER A 636 -60.18 18.38 19.77
CA SER A 636 -61.11 18.18 18.63
C SER A 636 -60.64 17.17 17.58
N GLY A 637 -61.51 16.21 17.22
CA GLY A 637 -61.83 16.00 15.80
C GLY A 637 -61.24 14.81 15.00
N ALA A 638 -62.07 13.77 14.86
CA ALA A 638 -62.17 12.85 13.69
C ALA A 638 -61.05 11.82 13.41
N ALA A 639 -61.40 10.80 12.61
CA ALA A 639 -60.68 9.53 12.50
C ALA A 639 -60.53 9.02 11.06
N ALA A 640 -59.56 8.12 10.84
CA ALA A 640 -59.47 7.25 9.66
C ALA A 640 -58.77 5.93 10.02
N GLU A 641 -59.31 4.80 9.55
CA GLU A 641 -58.78 3.45 9.86
C GLU A 641 -57.52 3.11 9.04
N ARG A 642 -56.60 2.31 9.62
CA ARG A 642 -55.75 1.39 8.84
C ARG A 642 -55.22 0.21 9.65
N LYS A 643 -54.87 -0.85 8.92
CA LYS A 643 -54.73 -2.24 9.42
C LYS A 643 -53.47 -2.47 10.27
N ARG A 644 -53.57 -3.42 11.21
CA ARG A 644 -52.49 -3.93 12.08
C ARG A 644 -51.20 -4.27 11.29
N SER A 645 -50.07 -3.91 11.87
CA SER A 645 -48.80 -4.65 11.79
C SER A 645 -48.20 -4.72 13.19
N SER A 646 -47.57 -5.83 13.56
CA SER A 646 -47.06 -6.08 14.90
C SER A 646 -45.68 -5.45 15.10
N HIS A 647 -45.63 -4.30 15.77
CA HIS A 647 -44.38 -3.73 16.26
C HIS A 647 -43.97 -4.43 17.56
N LEU A 648 -42.69 -4.81 17.69
CA LEU A 648 -42.13 -5.08 19.03
C LEU A 648 -41.85 -3.74 19.71
N GLU A 649 -42.26 -3.64 20.97
CA GLU A 649 -41.78 -2.61 21.90
C GLU A 649 -40.51 -3.13 22.59
N LEU A 650 -39.39 -2.45 22.39
CA LEU A 650 -38.20 -2.64 23.23
C LEU A 650 -38.42 -1.90 24.55
N LYS A 651 -38.85 -2.62 25.58
CA LYS A 651 -38.95 -2.07 26.95
C LYS A 651 -37.56 -1.66 27.44
N THR A 652 -37.38 -0.38 27.72
CA THR A 652 -36.18 0.14 28.38
C THR A 652 -36.10 -0.41 29.80
N ILE A 653 -35.07 -1.21 30.09
CA ILE A 653 -34.81 -1.71 31.44
C ILE A 653 -33.90 -0.71 32.16
N SER A 654 -34.48 0.20 32.94
CA SER A 654 -33.72 0.96 33.93
C SER A 654 -33.38 0.04 35.11
N SER A 655 -32.10 -0.07 35.45
CA SER A 655 -31.64 -0.78 36.64
C SER A 655 -30.70 0.10 37.46
N HIS A 656 -30.82 0.04 38.78
CA HIS A 656 -30.16 0.98 39.68
C HIS A 656 -28.64 0.76 39.74
N CYS A 657 -27.85 1.78 39.38
CA CYS A 657 -26.41 1.81 39.64
C CYS A 657 -26.17 1.95 41.16
N ASN A 658 -26.03 0.82 41.86
CA ASN A 658 -26.12 0.75 43.32
C ASN A 658 -24.78 1.12 44.00
N GLY A 659 -24.64 2.38 44.42
CA GLY A 659 -23.46 2.87 45.15
C GLY A 659 -23.49 2.51 46.64
N ARG A 660 -22.43 1.85 47.14
CA ARG A 660 -22.22 1.71 48.59
C ARG A 660 -21.78 3.04 49.18
N GLN A 661 -22.46 3.49 50.23
CA GLN A 661 -22.01 4.59 51.08
C GLN A 661 -22.13 4.14 52.53
N GLU A 662 -21.01 4.11 53.25
CA GLU A 662 -20.97 3.72 54.66
C GLU A 662 -21.16 4.96 55.54
N SER A 663 -22.09 4.90 56.48
CA SER A 663 -22.23 5.86 57.58
C SER A 663 -23.01 5.22 58.74
N GLU A 664 -22.75 5.68 59.97
CA GLU A 664 -22.95 4.89 61.18
C GLU A 664 -24.22 5.20 62.01
N HIS A 665 -24.60 4.21 62.83
CA HIS A 665 -25.21 4.34 64.16
C HIS A 665 -26.53 5.14 64.35
N GLY A 666 -27.60 4.42 64.73
CA GLY A 666 -28.82 5.00 65.33
C GLY A 666 -29.95 3.98 65.52
N ARG A 667 -30.45 3.77 66.75
CA ARG A 667 -31.46 2.74 67.08
C ARG A 667 -32.60 3.30 67.95
N ARG A 668 -33.81 2.73 67.80
CA ARG A 668 -35.09 2.95 68.57
C ARG A 668 -35.98 4.12 68.13
N SER A 669 -37.32 4.12 68.33
CA SER A 669 -38.37 3.07 68.16
C SER A 669 -39.79 3.55 68.55
N LEU A 670 -40.82 3.15 67.77
CA LEU A 670 -42.25 2.87 68.15
C LEU A 670 -43.31 3.98 68.34
N SER A 671 -44.55 3.60 67.93
CA SER A 671 -45.93 4.10 68.24
C SER A 671 -46.39 5.47 67.68
N VAL A 672 -47.54 5.67 66.97
CA VAL A 672 -48.95 5.14 67.03
C VAL A 672 -49.78 5.83 68.14
N SER A 673 -51.02 6.35 68.00
CA SER A 673 -52.17 6.27 67.02
C SER A 673 -53.07 7.53 67.11
N ASN A 674 -54.05 7.91 66.25
CA ASN A 674 -54.52 7.61 64.86
C ASN A 674 -55.31 8.89 64.36
N MET A 675 -56.54 9.01 63.78
CA MET A 675 -57.69 8.17 63.32
C MET A 675 -58.67 9.02 62.42
N ASP A 676 -59.75 8.41 61.91
CA ASP A 676 -61.06 8.95 61.41
C ASP A 676 -61.17 9.80 60.09
N ASP A 677 -62.20 9.65 59.22
CA ASP A 677 -63.09 8.50 58.90
C ASP A 677 -63.88 8.71 57.56
N MET A 678 -64.51 7.64 57.02
CA MET A 678 -65.57 7.54 55.99
C MET A 678 -65.26 7.92 54.51
N GLY A 679 -65.83 7.25 53.49
CA GLY A 679 -66.68 6.04 53.53
C GLY A 679 -67.24 5.60 52.14
N ASP A 680 -67.84 4.40 52.12
CA ASP A 680 -68.67 3.76 51.05
C ASP A 680 -68.10 3.40 49.65
N GLY A 681 -68.71 2.36 49.03
CA GLY A 681 -68.74 2.21 47.56
C GLY A 681 -68.32 0.87 46.92
N PHE A 682 -68.94 -0.28 47.27
CA PHE A 682 -68.68 -1.56 46.59
C PHE A 682 -69.20 -1.64 45.13
N LEU A 683 -68.44 -2.28 44.23
CA LEU A 683 -68.95 -3.21 43.20
C LEU A 683 -67.85 -4.17 42.70
N GLN A 684 -68.24 -5.22 41.95
CA GLN A 684 -67.92 -6.60 42.37
C GLN A 684 -67.68 -7.60 41.21
N ILE A 685 -66.80 -8.61 41.43
CA ILE A 685 -66.70 -10.04 40.97
C ILE A 685 -67.55 -10.43 39.70
N VAL A 686 -67.11 -11.22 38.69
CA VAL A 686 -66.68 -12.65 38.69
C VAL A 686 -65.91 -13.03 37.40
N PRO A 687 -65.00 -14.03 37.40
CA PRO A 687 -64.60 -14.77 36.20
C PRO A 687 -65.74 -15.64 35.62
N ALA A 688 -65.63 -16.04 34.34
CA ALA A 688 -66.53 -17.01 33.72
C ALA A 688 -65.78 -18.30 33.35
N GLU A 689 -66.17 -19.43 33.93
CA GLU A 689 -65.70 -20.77 33.51
C GLU A 689 -66.54 -21.32 32.35
N GLY A 690 -65.91 -22.18 31.51
CA GLY A 690 -66.61 -22.91 30.45
C GLY A 690 -65.73 -24.03 29.87
N SER A 691 -66.16 -25.28 30.02
CA SER A 691 -65.49 -26.50 29.52
C SER A 691 -66.56 -27.50 29.04
N PRO A 692 -66.23 -28.70 28.48
CA PRO A 692 -64.94 -29.24 28.00
C PRO A 692 -64.96 -29.72 26.52
N GLY A 693 -63.80 -30.08 25.92
CA GLY A 693 -63.64 -30.18 24.44
C GLY A 693 -62.99 -31.44 23.79
N LYS A 694 -62.50 -32.44 24.53
CA LYS A 694 -62.01 -33.78 24.07
C LYS A 694 -60.76 -33.91 23.14
N SER A 695 -60.00 -34.97 23.44
CA SER A 695 -59.01 -35.76 22.62
C SER A 695 -57.58 -35.24 22.38
N PRO A 696 -56.53 -36.06 22.67
CA PRO A 696 -55.12 -35.86 22.28
C PRO A 696 -54.72 -36.71 21.04
N PRO A 697 -53.67 -36.33 20.28
CA PRO A 697 -52.37 -37.06 20.31
C PRO A 697 -51.16 -36.14 19.95
N PRO A 698 -49.98 -36.65 19.52
CA PRO A 698 -49.07 -37.69 20.05
C PRO A 698 -47.75 -37.06 20.62
N PRO A 699 -46.76 -37.82 21.13
CA PRO A 699 -45.50 -37.25 21.62
C PRO A 699 -44.59 -36.67 20.51
N ALA A 700 -43.67 -35.77 20.90
CA ALA A 700 -42.76 -35.07 20.00
C ALA A 700 -41.66 -35.99 19.42
N PRO A 701 -41.22 -35.78 18.15
CA PRO A 701 -40.17 -36.58 17.52
C PRO A 701 -38.75 -36.18 18.00
N PRO A 702 -37.75 -37.07 17.86
CA PRO A 702 -36.37 -36.78 18.26
C PRO A 702 -35.69 -35.71 17.39
N LEU A 703 -34.74 -34.98 17.97
CA LEU A 703 -33.88 -34.05 17.23
C LEU A 703 -32.87 -34.82 16.35
N PRO A 704 -32.60 -34.37 15.10
CA PRO A 704 -31.66 -35.04 14.20
C PRO A 704 -30.20 -34.81 14.62
N MET A 705 -29.35 -35.82 14.38
CA MET A 705 -27.91 -35.74 14.59
C MET A 705 -27.21 -34.84 13.54
N PRO A 706 -26.07 -34.20 13.88
CA PRO A 706 -25.29 -33.41 12.93
C PRO A 706 -24.66 -34.29 11.83
N PRO A 707 -24.44 -33.74 10.61
CA PRO A 707 -23.86 -34.48 9.49
C PRO A 707 -22.38 -34.82 9.69
N PRO A 708 -21.88 -35.91 9.08
CA PRO A 708 -20.50 -36.37 9.26
C PRO A 708 -19.47 -35.50 8.52
N LEU A 709 -18.25 -35.47 9.06
CA LEU A 709 -17.07 -34.91 8.39
C LEU A 709 -16.67 -35.78 7.18
N PRO A 710 -16.24 -35.19 6.05
CA PRO A 710 -15.71 -35.96 4.92
C PRO A 710 -14.44 -36.73 5.29
N SER A 711 -14.42 -38.02 4.97
CA SER A 711 -13.27 -38.91 5.15
C SER A 711 -12.18 -38.66 4.11
N SER A 712 -10.92 -38.70 4.52
CA SER A 712 -9.77 -38.64 3.62
C SER A 712 -9.45 -40.01 3.02
N GLU A 713 -9.37 -40.11 1.69
CA GLU A 713 -8.67 -41.21 1.02
C GLU A 713 -7.61 -40.70 0.04
N TYR A 714 -6.57 -41.53 -0.10
CA TYR A 714 -5.26 -41.25 -0.66
C TYR A 714 -5.25 -40.85 -2.13
N VAL A 715 -4.51 -39.79 -2.45
CA VAL A 715 -3.62 -39.76 -3.63
C VAL A 715 -2.23 -39.34 -3.18
N SER A 716 -1.21 -40.12 -3.52
CA SER A 716 0.15 -39.95 -3.04
C SER A 716 0.97 -38.99 -3.91
N SER A 717 1.71 -38.09 -3.25
CA SER A 717 2.92 -37.46 -3.79
C SER A 717 3.91 -37.24 -2.65
N GLU A 718 5.21 -37.37 -2.92
CA GLU A 718 6.22 -37.62 -1.90
C GLU A 718 6.73 -36.34 -1.24
N TYR A 719 6.49 -36.18 0.07
CA TYR A 719 7.19 -35.20 0.90
C TYR A 719 8.32 -35.88 1.69
N THR A 720 9.53 -35.86 1.14
CA THR A 720 10.74 -36.31 1.85
C THR A 720 11.33 -35.19 2.72
N ASN A 721 11.27 -35.42 4.04
CA ASN A 721 12.15 -34.90 5.09
C ASN A 721 12.76 -33.48 4.92
N GLY A 722 12.07 -32.50 5.50
CA GLY A 722 12.62 -31.77 6.65
C GLY A 722 13.94 -31.00 6.50
N MET A 723 13.82 -29.68 6.36
CA MET A 723 14.71 -28.75 7.07
C MET A 723 13.89 -27.79 7.92
N SER A 724 14.13 -27.83 9.24
CA SER A 724 13.61 -26.81 10.15
C SER A 724 14.48 -25.56 10.01
N ALA A 725 14.16 -24.74 9.01
CA ALA A 725 14.70 -23.39 8.91
C ALA A 725 14.09 -22.57 10.07
N THR A 726 14.85 -22.38 11.14
CA THR A 726 14.46 -21.55 12.27
C THR A 726 14.14 -20.15 11.79
N LEU A 727 12.89 -19.73 12.02
CA LEU A 727 12.46 -18.36 11.76
C LEU A 727 13.31 -17.41 12.63
N PRO A 728 13.67 -16.21 12.12
CA PRO A 728 14.26 -15.16 12.93
C PRO A 728 13.45 -14.92 14.21
N SER A 729 14.13 -14.60 15.32
CA SER A 729 13.50 -14.36 16.64
C SER A 729 12.37 -13.32 16.63
N VAL A 730 12.39 -12.44 15.63
CA VAL A 730 11.41 -11.37 15.38
C VAL A 730 10.11 -11.89 14.71
N LEU A 731 10.03 -13.13 14.23
CA LEU A 731 8.83 -13.68 13.55
C LEU A 731 8.15 -14.78 14.38
N ARG A 732 6.94 -14.51 14.86
CA ARG A 732 6.07 -15.53 15.49
C ARG A 732 4.98 -16.01 14.53
N LYS A 733 4.74 -17.32 14.54
CA LYS A 733 3.60 -17.96 13.88
C LYS A 733 2.31 -17.68 14.67
N MET A 734 1.24 -17.34 13.96
CA MET A 734 -0.13 -17.34 14.46
C MET A 734 -0.94 -18.45 13.77
N ASN A 735 -2.13 -18.75 14.30
CA ASN A 735 -2.97 -19.87 13.85
C ASN A 735 -3.07 -19.97 12.31
N GLY A 736 -2.83 -21.17 11.78
CA GLY A 736 -2.73 -21.40 10.33
C GLY A 736 -1.29 -21.20 9.80
N ASN A 737 -1.16 -20.54 8.64
CA ASN A 737 0.11 -20.28 7.95
C ASN A 737 0.53 -18.80 7.98
N SER A 738 0.02 -18.07 8.97
CA SER A 738 0.22 -16.63 9.16
C SER A 738 1.37 -16.33 10.13
N TYR A 739 2.11 -15.25 9.89
CA TYR A 739 3.24 -14.83 10.72
C TYR A 739 3.18 -13.34 11.03
N VAL A 740 3.58 -12.96 12.24
CA VAL A 740 3.65 -11.56 12.70
C VAL A 740 5.08 -11.20 13.06
N LEU A 741 5.50 -10.05 12.57
CA LEU A 741 6.78 -9.42 12.87
C LEU A 741 6.65 -8.66 14.19
N LEU A 742 7.39 -9.08 15.22
CA LEU A 742 7.44 -8.45 16.53
C LEU A 742 8.25 -7.14 16.51
N ARG A 743 8.36 -6.48 17.66
CA ARG A 743 9.33 -5.43 17.93
C ARG A 743 10.27 -5.97 19.02
N GLN A 744 11.57 -5.98 18.78
CA GLN A 744 12.52 -6.10 19.90
C GLN A 744 12.49 -4.76 20.65
N THR A 745 12.17 -4.80 21.94
CA THR A 745 12.11 -3.60 22.80
C THR A 745 13.31 -3.64 23.74
N THR A 746 14.35 -2.91 23.35
CA THR A 746 15.57 -2.69 24.15
C THR A 746 15.63 -1.25 24.64
N ASP A 747 14.53 -0.81 25.27
CA ASP A 747 14.49 0.41 26.08
C ASP A 747 14.36 -0.01 27.55
N PRO A 748 15.29 0.38 28.44
CA PRO A 748 15.09 0.21 29.88
C PRO A 748 14.06 1.24 30.37
N GLU A 749 13.24 0.82 31.34
CA GLU A 749 12.30 1.65 32.11
C GLU A 749 11.09 2.27 31.34
N GLY A 750 9.88 1.76 31.64
CA GLY A 750 8.85 2.69 32.11
C GLY A 750 7.66 3.08 31.24
N SER A 751 7.33 2.42 30.11
CA SER A 751 6.03 2.68 29.44
C SER A 751 5.31 1.43 28.92
N THR A 752 4.24 1.02 29.61
CA THR A 752 3.29 0.01 29.12
C THR A 752 2.25 0.64 28.19
N SER A 753 2.42 0.50 26.88
CA SER A 753 1.38 0.91 25.92
C SER A 753 0.11 0.06 26.09
N PRO A 754 -1.09 0.66 26.24
CA PRO A 754 -2.33 -0.09 26.37
C PRO A 754 -2.74 -0.75 25.04
N LEU A 755 -3.38 -1.91 25.14
CA LEU A 755 -3.98 -2.59 23.98
C LEU A 755 -5.26 -1.86 23.55
N TYR A 756 -5.25 -1.30 22.34
CA TYR A 756 -6.44 -0.68 21.75
C TYR A 756 -7.39 -1.75 21.22
N HIS A 757 -8.54 -1.90 21.87
CA HIS A 757 -9.69 -2.66 21.38
C HIS A 757 -10.74 -1.72 20.76
N SER A 758 -11.47 -2.20 19.74
CA SER A 758 -12.61 -1.45 19.20
C SER A 758 -13.69 -1.29 20.26
N PHE A 759 -14.29 -0.09 20.33
CA PHE A 759 -15.34 0.19 21.30
C PHE A 759 -16.56 -0.73 21.10
N THR A 760 -16.86 -1.14 19.86
CA THR A 760 -17.94 -2.07 19.53
C THR A 760 -17.66 -3.48 20.04
N GLU A 761 -16.41 -3.96 19.95
CA GLU A 761 -16.04 -5.27 20.50
C GLU A 761 -16.13 -5.29 22.03
N GLU A 762 -15.58 -4.27 22.69
CA GLU A 762 -15.56 -4.24 24.16
C GLU A 762 -16.95 -3.94 24.76
N LEU A 763 -17.78 -3.13 24.10
CA LEU A 763 -19.19 -2.96 24.46
C LEU A 763 -19.96 -4.28 24.33
N ASN A 764 -19.80 -5.02 23.22
CA ASN A 764 -20.38 -6.35 23.07
C ASN A 764 -19.87 -7.33 24.15
N ARG A 765 -18.59 -7.23 24.54
CA ARG A 765 -17.99 -8.05 25.61
C ARG A 765 -18.55 -7.72 27.00
N ILE A 766 -18.87 -6.46 27.27
CA ILE A 766 -19.52 -5.99 28.50
C ILE A 766 -21.00 -6.42 28.52
N LEU A 767 -21.71 -6.31 27.39
CA LEU A 767 -23.10 -6.76 27.25
C LEU A 767 -23.22 -8.28 27.39
N GLU A 768 -22.34 -9.07 26.75
CA GLU A 768 -22.28 -10.52 26.94
C GLU A 768 -21.89 -10.91 28.37
N LYS A 769 -20.99 -10.18 29.04
CA LYS A 769 -20.75 -10.37 30.48
C LYS A 769 -22.00 -10.11 31.31
N ARG A 770 -22.70 -8.97 31.12
CA ARG A 770 -23.96 -8.65 31.82
C ARG A 770 -25.01 -9.77 31.60
N LYS A 771 -25.11 -10.31 30.38
CA LYS A 771 -25.97 -11.45 30.00
C LYS A 771 -25.60 -12.77 30.70
N HIS A 772 -24.31 -13.09 30.84
CA HIS A 772 -23.86 -14.28 31.58
C HIS A 772 -23.96 -14.11 33.11
N THR A 773 -24.15 -12.89 33.62
CA THR A 773 -24.31 -12.63 35.08
C THR A 773 -25.78 -12.75 35.54
N GLN A 774 -26.69 -13.22 34.70
CA GLN A 774 -28.11 -13.47 35.03
C GLN A 774 -28.51 -14.96 35.02
N LEU A 775 -27.57 -15.88 34.80
CA LEU A 775 -27.84 -17.31 34.62
C LEU A 775 -26.77 -18.20 35.26
N ASP A 776 -26.73 -18.24 36.60
CA ASP A 776 -26.33 -19.43 37.38
C ASP A 776 -26.63 -19.23 38.88
N PRO A 777 -26.71 -20.29 39.72
CA PRO A 777 -27.88 -21.18 39.74
C PRO A 777 -28.61 -21.14 41.09
N GLN A 778 -29.83 -21.69 41.13
CA GLN A 778 -30.56 -21.88 42.39
C GLN A 778 -30.27 -23.28 42.96
N GLU A 779 -29.68 -23.33 44.16
CA GLU A 779 -29.45 -24.58 44.90
C GLU A 779 -30.78 -25.18 45.39
N THR A 780 -30.96 -26.49 45.17
CA THR A 780 -31.81 -27.37 45.98
C THR A 780 -31.14 -28.73 46.05
N ASP A 781 -30.98 -29.25 47.27
CA ASP A 781 -30.21 -30.45 47.56
C ASP A 781 -31.09 -31.71 47.74
N ASP A 782 -30.42 -32.86 47.70
CA ASP A 782 -30.74 -34.16 48.28
C ASP A 782 -31.93 -35.05 47.79
N SER A 783 -31.57 -36.29 47.48
CA SER A 783 -32.36 -37.55 47.55
C SER A 783 -33.63 -37.77 46.68
N SER A 784 -33.57 -38.74 45.74
CA SER A 784 -34.01 -40.14 46.02
C SER A 784 -34.04 -41.04 44.77
N VAL A 785 -33.42 -42.23 44.86
CA VAL A 785 -33.47 -43.42 43.95
C VAL A 785 -33.00 -43.21 42.50
#